data_AF-A0A918GIJ8-F1
#
_entry.id   AF-A0A918GIJ8-F1
#
_cell.length_a   1.000
_cell.length_b   1.000
_cell.length_c   1.000
_cell.angle_alpha   90.00
_cell.angle_beta   90.00
_cell.angle_gamma   90.00
#
_symmetry.space_group_name_H-M   'P 1'
#
loop_
_entity.id
_entity.type
_entity.pdbx_description
1 polymer ?
#
loop_
_entity_poly.entity_id
_entity_poly.type
_entity_poly.pdbx_seq_one_letter_code
_entity_poly.pdbx_strand_id
1 'polypeptide(L)'
;MSRWDSGDGRPRSGWDGRGPTGGPRDQGDVPPPKRGTPAGKQGHGQPARRGDGKPGASGRRADGQGYGQTGNRGDGNPAAQGSGRRADGQAGRRGGGKPGGQGAGQQRYGRGDGPVGKQGGQGAGRAGYPQGAASRSGYPTARGGGRSHGPASRRTAPSGKSGYGYASTHGPGVAGKGQRPPGRRVRNRASGVDHRVRVVVTRFVLIASLVAAGLKLVQVQVFEAEALAARAERQRVETIPIPAARGAIVDRNGVELAFSVEARSLAWRPRAQRQVIAEHNKKPGAEKLDYDKQTADLARLMVEVLGSRVSEADLLEKLRSDKSFVYLVHNIEPAKARLITDRFPQVNEEYRAVREYPGGSLAANIVGVANWRMDDPEQANHNLHGLVGLELLRDNELSGNPGSVTVETKEGGNVVIPGSERNRQPAVDGADLELTIDADLQFFLQQKAEEYAKRSGAQSVSVVVLDAKTGEVYGLANDKTFDASKSGWDPELMTNPAVTTPYEPGSVNKVVTAMGAIEYGLTTPTDVYSVAGKTRVADRIVRDAWSHGQINMTTTGIFGKSSNVGTLILADKIGPDRFADLLAKLGIGQRTNVGLPGESPGSLLPQSQWSGSTFGNLPIGQGLSMTVLQMAGMYQTIANDGVRVPPRIVKAVIKPDGTRVEEPRPEGVRVVSPQTARTTVDMFRAVAQDGPGYDDGTAPKAALTGYQISGKTGTAQQYDKELGRYSDTKYWVTFAGILPADDPRFVVGMVYDRPVYSTPEGHSAAPFFHDVASFLAQRYNIPLSAEPSPVVPLVLP
;
A
#
# COMPACT_ATOMS: atom_id res chain seq x y z
N MET A 1 -32.63 19.32 -22.34
CA MET A 1 -33.84 20.05 -22.80
C MET A 1 -33.65 21.54 -22.52
N SER A 2 -34.56 22.40 -22.99
CA SER A 2 -34.29 23.82 -23.24
C SER A 2 -34.92 24.80 -22.25
N ARG A 3 -34.20 25.91 -21.99
CA ARG A 3 -34.61 27.26 -21.55
C ARG A 3 -35.60 27.40 -20.38
N TRP A 4 -35.23 28.25 -19.42
CA TRP A 4 -36.07 29.36 -18.93
C TRP A 4 -35.16 30.57 -18.60
N ASP A 5 -35.75 31.75 -18.37
CA ASP A 5 -35.13 33.04 -18.67
C ASP A 5 -34.87 33.99 -17.48
N SER A 6 -34.01 34.99 -17.74
CA SER A 6 -33.80 36.30 -17.08
C SER A 6 -34.31 36.61 -15.65
N GLY A 7 -33.46 37.27 -14.84
CA GLY A 7 -33.89 38.00 -13.64
C GLY A 7 -32.77 38.82 -12.97
N ASP A 8 -32.60 40.09 -13.38
CA ASP A 8 -31.59 41.02 -12.83
C ASP A 8 -32.27 42.14 -12.00
N GLY A 9 -31.60 42.69 -10.99
CA GLY A 9 -32.22 43.70 -10.11
C GLY A 9 -31.41 44.18 -8.91
N ARG A 10 -30.90 45.42 -8.97
CA ARG A 10 -30.36 46.20 -7.83
C ARG A 10 -31.21 47.45 -7.58
N PRO A 11 -31.18 48.01 -6.36
CA PRO A 11 -31.32 49.46 -6.14
C PRO A 11 -30.00 50.11 -5.66
N ARG A 12 -29.99 51.45 -5.52
CA ARG A 12 -28.82 52.30 -5.22
C ARG A 12 -29.26 53.60 -4.51
N SER A 13 -28.30 54.39 -4.00
CA SER A 13 -28.41 55.74 -3.36
C SER A 13 -29.00 55.80 -1.92
N GLY A 14 -28.67 56.79 -1.06
CA GLY A 14 -27.56 57.77 -1.09
C GLY A 14 -27.86 59.16 -0.47
N TRP A 15 -26.85 59.83 0.14
CA TRP A 15 -26.85 61.21 0.73
C TRP A 15 -27.71 61.39 2.01
N ASP A 16 -27.50 62.28 3.02
CA ASP A 16 -26.51 63.32 3.47
C ASP A 16 -26.65 63.43 5.04
N GLY A 17 -25.78 63.95 5.92
CA GLY A 17 -24.43 64.55 5.87
C GLY A 17 -24.12 65.41 7.14
N ARG A 18 -23.08 66.27 7.06
CA ARG A 18 -22.66 67.37 8.00
C ARG A 18 -22.04 67.05 9.39
N GLY A 19 -21.02 67.84 9.76
CA GLY A 19 -20.60 68.17 11.15
C GLY A 19 -20.84 69.67 11.43
N PRO A 20 -20.05 70.41 12.25
CA PRO A 20 -18.82 70.05 12.99
C PRO A 20 -18.70 70.69 14.42
N THR A 21 -17.46 70.84 14.94
CA THR A 21 -16.96 71.69 16.07
C THR A 21 -16.94 71.13 17.52
N GLY A 22 -15.89 71.49 18.29
CA GLY A 22 -15.83 71.35 19.76
C GLY A 22 -14.52 70.78 20.37
N GLY A 23 -13.73 71.62 21.06
CA GLY A 23 -12.62 71.28 21.99
C GLY A 23 -12.47 72.41 23.02
N PRO A 24 -11.38 72.56 23.84
CA PRO A 24 -10.13 71.77 23.92
C PRO A 24 -9.58 71.53 25.39
N ARG A 25 -8.30 71.11 25.51
CA ARG A 25 -7.37 71.21 26.69
C ARG A 25 -7.59 70.23 27.88
N ASP A 26 -6.58 69.85 28.69
CA ASP A 26 -5.13 70.23 28.74
C ASP A 26 -4.19 69.13 29.32
N GLN A 27 -2.89 69.17 28.93
CA GLN A 27 -1.59 68.74 29.56
C GLN A 27 -1.42 67.42 30.38
N GLY A 28 -0.28 66.70 30.37
CA GLY A 28 0.99 66.87 29.62
C GLY A 28 2.14 65.85 29.98
N ASP A 29 3.19 65.81 29.13
CA ASP A 29 4.64 65.43 29.26
C ASP A 29 5.15 64.25 30.15
N VAL A 30 6.03 63.27 29.76
CA VAL A 30 7.35 63.20 29.04
C VAL A 30 8.58 63.45 29.99
N PRO A 31 9.83 62.87 29.89
CA PRO A 31 10.52 61.92 28.96
C PRO A 31 11.31 60.70 29.61
N PRO A 32 12.13 59.91 28.85
CA PRO A 32 13.04 58.85 29.37
C PRO A 32 14.57 58.98 29.05
N PRO A 33 15.48 58.28 29.78
CA PRO A 33 16.87 57.93 29.38
C PRO A 33 17.10 56.39 29.27
N LYS A 34 17.85 55.75 28.36
CA LYS A 34 19.20 55.90 27.72
C LYS A 34 20.29 54.96 28.30
N ARG A 35 21.12 54.37 27.43
CA ARG A 35 22.22 53.40 27.72
C ARG A 35 23.56 54.10 28.07
N GLY A 36 24.47 53.42 28.77
CA GLY A 36 25.90 53.78 28.83
C GLY A 36 26.82 52.78 29.55
N THR A 37 27.93 52.42 28.90
CA THR A 37 29.15 51.75 29.45
C THR A 37 30.35 52.70 29.18
N PRO A 38 31.47 52.71 29.95
CA PRO A 38 32.49 51.64 29.83
C PRO A 38 33.39 51.36 31.08
N ALA A 39 34.42 50.54 30.87
CA ALA A 39 35.35 49.87 31.81
C ALA A 39 36.38 50.74 32.58
N GLY A 40 37.02 50.16 33.63
CA GLY A 40 38.41 50.54 34.01
C GLY A 40 39.01 50.18 35.40
N LYS A 41 39.75 49.06 35.49
CA LYS A 41 41.03 48.83 36.27
C LYS A 41 41.15 48.86 37.83
N GLN A 42 41.88 47.83 38.32
CA GLN A 42 42.97 47.80 39.34
C GLN A 42 42.72 47.99 40.87
N GLY A 43 43.11 46.94 41.65
CA GLY A 43 44.33 47.03 42.48
C GLY A 43 44.25 46.81 44.01
N HIS A 44 45.02 45.83 44.53
CA HIS A 44 45.44 45.62 45.95
C HIS A 44 44.31 45.27 46.97
N GLY A 45 44.53 44.60 48.11
CA GLY A 45 45.72 43.91 48.65
C GLY A 45 45.38 43.06 49.91
N GLN A 46 46.23 42.07 50.25
CA GLN A 46 46.17 41.24 51.49
C GLN A 46 46.97 41.92 52.66
N PRO A 47 47.14 41.39 53.91
CA PRO A 47 46.81 40.04 54.45
C PRO A 47 46.30 39.94 55.94
N ALA A 48 46.17 38.67 56.40
CA ALA A 48 46.46 38.15 57.76
C ALA A 48 45.41 38.24 58.91
N ARG A 49 45.49 37.41 60.00
CA ARG A 49 45.69 35.93 60.17
C ARG A 49 45.65 35.52 61.68
N ARG A 50 45.60 34.20 61.95
CA ARG A 50 45.58 33.44 63.24
C ARG A 50 44.18 33.19 63.80
N GLY A 51 43.85 32.04 64.39
CA GLY A 51 44.56 30.75 64.61
C GLY A 51 43.54 29.74 65.19
N ASP A 52 43.81 28.49 65.58
CA ASP A 52 44.89 27.52 65.35
C ASP A 52 44.31 26.11 65.70
N GLY A 53 44.89 24.98 65.24
CA GLY A 53 44.55 23.63 65.74
C GLY A 53 44.28 22.51 64.70
N LYS A 54 44.86 21.31 64.97
CA LYS A 54 44.75 19.99 64.31
C LYS A 54 45.30 18.92 65.30
N PRO A 55 45.25 17.59 65.08
CA PRO A 55 44.80 16.76 63.93
C PRO A 55 43.69 15.73 64.31
N GLY A 56 43.21 14.78 63.47
CA GLY A 56 43.35 14.55 62.02
C GLY A 56 43.18 13.07 61.58
N ALA A 57 43.13 12.83 60.26
CA ALA A 57 43.08 11.52 59.54
C ALA A 57 41.80 10.65 59.74
N SER A 58 41.30 9.87 58.77
CA SER A 58 41.75 9.45 57.43
C SER A 58 40.53 9.25 56.47
N GLY A 59 40.63 9.06 55.14
CA GLY A 59 41.76 9.23 54.22
C GLY A 59 41.46 8.80 52.75
N ARG A 60 42.02 9.55 51.77
CA ARG A 60 42.23 9.25 50.31
C ARG A 60 40.97 8.94 49.45
N ARG A 61 40.60 9.78 48.47
CA ARG A 61 41.20 10.12 47.15
C ARG A 61 41.07 8.99 46.11
N ALA A 62 40.49 9.15 44.91
CA ALA A 62 40.25 10.27 43.94
C ALA A 62 41.27 10.35 42.77
N ASP A 63 40.75 10.77 41.62
CA ASP A 63 41.28 10.60 40.26
C ASP A 63 42.38 11.59 39.82
N GLY A 64 42.90 11.40 38.59
CA GLY A 64 43.76 12.36 37.91
C GLY A 64 43.96 12.07 36.42
N GLN A 65 43.59 13.02 35.55
CA GLN A 65 43.97 13.06 34.13
C GLN A 65 45.18 14.00 33.92
N GLY A 66 45.98 13.79 32.87
CA GLY A 66 47.13 14.67 32.56
C GLY A 66 47.66 14.54 31.13
N TYR A 67 47.62 15.65 30.40
CA TYR A 67 48.05 15.86 29.01
C TYR A 67 49.49 15.36 28.69
N GLY A 68 49.71 14.90 27.44
CA GLY A 68 51.04 14.56 26.88
C GLY A 68 51.40 15.36 25.62
N GLN A 69 52.50 15.01 24.93
CA GLN A 69 52.83 15.49 23.57
C GLN A 69 53.99 14.70 22.91
N THR A 70 53.95 14.56 21.57
CA THR A 70 55.04 14.15 20.62
C THR A 70 55.70 12.75 20.80
N GLY A 71 56.13 12.03 19.74
CA GLY A 71 55.92 12.18 18.29
C GLY A 71 56.85 11.28 17.43
N ASN A 72 56.56 11.21 16.11
CA ASN A 72 57.44 10.78 14.99
C ASN A 72 57.56 9.26 14.59
N ARG A 73 57.11 8.97 13.35
CA ARG A 73 57.54 7.97 12.30
C ARG A 73 58.06 6.55 12.66
N GLY A 74 57.60 5.56 11.87
CA GLY A 74 58.26 4.26 11.65
C GLY A 74 57.46 3.32 10.73
N ASP A 75 58.04 2.87 9.61
CA ASP A 75 57.36 2.11 8.54
C ASP A 75 57.23 0.59 8.82
N GLY A 76 56.35 -0.13 8.08
CA GLY A 76 56.40 -1.60 8.03
C GLY A 76 55.12 -2.34 7.60
N ASN A 77 55.07 -2.76 6.33
CA ASN A 77 54.21 -3.84 5.80
C ASN A 77 55.19 -4.93 5.26
N PRO A 78 54.93 -6.25 5.36
CA PRO A 78 53.98 -6.91 4.45
C PRO A 78 53.16 -8.08 5.08
N ALA A 79 52.21 -8.60 4.30
CA ALA A 79 51.40 -9.77 4.64
C ALA A 79 51.99 -11.10 4.10
N ALA A 80 51.52 -12.24 4.66
CA ALA A 80 51.69 -13.57 4.08
C ALA A 80 50.48 -14.48 4.42
N GLN A 81 50.16 -15.43 3.53
CA GLN A 81 49.09 -16.42 3.70
C GLN A 81 49.67 -17.83 3.95
N GLY A 82 48.90 -18.75 4.56
CA GLY A 82 49.29 -20.16 4.69
C GLY A 82 48.17 -21.08 5.21
N SER A 83 47.93 -22.19 4.52
CA SER A 83 46.81 -23.13 4.79
C SER A 83 47.26 -24.59 4.86
N GLY A 84 46.71 -25.43 5.77
CA GLY A 84 47.09 -26.87 5.77
C GLY A 84 46.41 -27.87 6.73
N ARG A 85 45.31 -28.51 6.26
CA ARG A 85 45.02 -29.98 6.23
C ARG A 85 45.11 -30.92 7.47
N ARG A 86 44.00 -31.68 7.69
CA ARG A 86 43.87 -33.17 7.97
C ARG A 86 44.34 -33.74 9.34
N ALA A 87 43.91 -34.94 9.82
CA ALA A 87 42.69 -35.78 9.64
C ALA A 87 42.67 -37.04 10.61
N ASP A 88 41.48 -37.62 10.86
CA ASP A 88 41.09 -39.03 11.26
C ASP A 88 41.65 -39.73 12.55
N GLY A 89 40.90 -40.70 13.17
CA GLY A 89 41.41 -41.41 14.38
C GLY A 89 40.73 -42.61 15.14
N GLN A 90 39.42 -42.93 15.06
CA GLN A 90 38.73 -44.20 15.55
C GLN A 90 38.73 -44.75 17.04
N ALA A 91 37.62 -45.47 17.37
CA ALA A 91 37.39 -46.60 18.34
C ALA A 91 37.34 -46.39 19.89
N GLY A 92 36.58 -47.17 20.70
CA GLY A 92 35.48 -48.12 20.38
C GLY A 92 34.91 -49.07 21.51
N ARG A 93 33.57 -49.24 21.54
CA ARG A 93 32.70 -50.41 21.95
C ARG A 93 32.58 -51.01 23.38
N ARG A 94 31.30 -51.19 23.81
CA ARG A 94 30.62 -52.43 24.36
C ARG A 94 29.08 -52.18 24.50
N GLY A 95 28.14 -53.15 24.52
CA GLY A 95 28.28 -54.59 24.20
C GLY A 95 27.05 -55.56 24.12
N GLY A 96 25.77 -55.24 24.43
CA GLY A 96 24.63 -56.22 24.31
C GLY A 96 23.27 -55.78 24.89
N GLY A 97 22.09 -56.36 24.56
CA GLY A 97 21.79 -57.29 23.44
C GLY A 97 20.40 -58.02 23.41
N LYS A 98 19.48 -57.57 22.51
CA LYS A 98 18.43 -58.36 21.76
C LYS A 98 17.22 -59.01 22.50
N PRO A 99 16.14 -59.50 21.80
CA PRO A 99 15.69 -59.27 20.40
C PRO A 99 14.15 -59.07 20.16
N GLY A 100 13.78 -58.56 18.96
CA GLY A 100 12.49 -58.80 18.27
C GLY A 100 11.51 -57.62 18.16
N GLY A 101 10.82 -57.36 17.04
CA GLY A 101 10.93 -57.94 15.68
C GLY A 101 9.81 -57.47 14.72
N GLN A 102 10.12 -57.28 13.42
CA GLN A 102 9.20 -56.87 12.33
C GLN A 102 8.62 -55.43 12.47
N GLY A 103 8.19 -54.72 11.42
CA GLY A 103 8.23 -54.99 9.97
C GLY A 103 7.14 -54.23 9.20
N ALA A 104 7.33 -52.94 8.90
CA ALA A 104 6.28 -52.08 8.33
C ALA A 104 6.39 -51.91 6.79
N GLY A 105 5.27 -52.13 6.07
CA GLY A 105 5.14 -51.98 4.62
C GLY A 105 4.28 -50.80 4.18
N GLN A 106 4.40 -50.41 2.92
CA GLN A 106 3.58 -49.38 2.27
C GLN A 106 2.24 -49.95 1.77
N GLN A 107 1.17 -49.15 1.71
CA GLN A 107 0.25 -49.17 0.55
C GLN A 107 -0.70 -47.95 0.47
N ARG A 108 -1.10 -47.62 -0.77
CA ARG A 108 -2.24 -46.75 -1.12
C ARG A 108 -3.52 -47.60 -1.23
N TYR A 109 -4.69 -46.99 -1.10
CA TYR A 109 -5.90 -47.33 -1.90
C TYR A 109 -6.89 -46.15 -1.95
N GLY A 110 -7.95 -46.25 -2.76
CA GLY A 110 -9.06 -45.28 -2.80
C GLY A 110 -10.10 -45.54 -3.90
N ARG A 111 -11.17 -44.72 -3.87
CA ARG A 111 -12.37 -44.63 -4.76
C ARG A 111 -13.47 -45.72 -4.65
N GLY A 112 -14.69 -45.24 -4.91
CA GLY A 112 -15.96 -45.96 -5.10
C GLY A 112 -16.82 -46.09 -3.82
N ASP A 113 -18.15 -45.98 -3.82
CA ASP A 113 -19.13 -45.36 -4.75
C ASP A 113 -20.44 -45.04 -3.97
N GLY A 114 -21.46 -44.40 -4.57
CA GLY A 114 -22.77 -44.11 -3.94
C GLY A 114 -23.80 -45.27 -4.03
N PRO A 115 -25.14 -45.05 -3.93
CA PRO A 115 -25.86 -43.75 -3.85
C PRO A 115 -27.21 -43.71 -3.04
N VAL A 116 -27.95 -42.59 -3.16
CA VAL A 116 -29.42 -42.36 -2.91
C VAL A 116 -30.01 -42.40 -1.47
N GLY A 117 -30.70 -41.30 -1.11
CA GLY A 117 -31.77 -41.21 -0.11
C GLY A 117 -32.58 -39.92 -0.29
N LYS A 118 -33.92 -39.91 -0.10
CA LYS A 118 -34.81 -38.75 -0.32
C LYS A 118 -35.81 -38.52 0.82
N GLN A 119 -35.91 -37.27 1.30
CA GLN A 119 -37.10 -36.52 1.79
C GLN A 119 -36.59 -35.20 2.42
N GLY A 120 -37.33 -34.08 2.47
CA GLY A 120 -38.64 -33.77 1.88
C GLY A 120 -39.40 -32.70 2.69
N GLY A 121 -39.19 -31.40 2.43
CA GLY A 121 -39.88 -30.31 3.15
C GLY A 121 -39.75 -28.94 2.47
N GLN A 122 -40.80 -28.11 2.59
CA GLN A 122 -40.95 -26.76 2.01
C GLN A 122 -41.01 -25.73 3.18
N GLY A 123 -40.80 -24.41 3.02
CA GLY A 123 -40.47 -23.59 1.84
C GLY A 123 -40.48 -22.08 2.20
N ALA A 124 -40.36 -21.20 1.18
CA ALA A 124 -40.21 -19.73 1.24
C ALA A 124 -38.80 -19.20 1.60
N GLY A 125 -38.35 -18.04 1.09
CA GLY A 125 -38.96 -17.17 0.07
C GLY A 125 -38.03 -16.07 -0.47
N ARG A 126 -37.90 -16.00 -1.80
CA ARG A 126 -37.22 -14.99 -2.66
C ARG A 126 -36.63 -13.71 -2.03
N ALA A 127 -35.36 -13.46 -2.37
CA ALA A 127 -34.95 -12.22 -3.07
C ALA A 127 -33.72 -12.49 -3.96
N GLY A 128 -33.70 -11.99 -5.20
CA GLY A 128 -32.59 -12.19 -6.13
C GLY A 128 -32.65 -11.20 -7.31
N TYR A 129 -31.51 -10.58 -7.64
CA TYR A 129 -31.42 -9.51 -8.63
C TYR A 129 -31.45 -10.06 -10.08
N PRO A 130 -32.25 -9.47 -10.99
CA PRO A 130 -32.20 -9.78 -12.41
C PRO A 130 -31.16 -8.90 -13.13
N GLN A 131 -30.44 -9.48 -14.10
CA GLN A 131 -29.71 -8.71 -15.11
C GLN A 131 -30.70 -8.18 -16.16
N GLY A 132 -30.71 -6.87 -16.39
CA GLY A 132 -31.46 -6.23 -17.47
C GLY A 132 -30.56 -5.94 -18.68
N ALA A 133 -31.01 -6.29 -19.88
CA ALA A 133 -30.23 -6.12 -21.11
C ALA A 133 -30.97 -5.28 -22.17
N ALA A 134 -30.25 -4.26 -22.66
CA ALA A 134 -30.43 -3.56 -23.94
C ALA A 134 -31.76 -2.82 -24.24
N SER A 135 -31.63 -1.77 -25.05
CA SER A 135 -32.70 -1.21 -25.87
C SER A 135 -32.11 -0.78 -27.22
N ARG A 136 -32.87 -0.93 -28.31
CA ARG A 136 -32.42 -0.74 -29.70
C ARG A 136 -33.39 0.16 -30.47
N SER A 137 -32.85 0.98 -31.36
CA SER A 137 -33.57 1.55 -32.52
C SER A 137 -32.57 1.91 -33.64
N GLY A 138 -32.81 1.65 -34.92
CA GLY A 138 -33.80 0.72 -35.50
C GLY A 138 -33.97 0.83 -37.02
N TYR A 139 -33.98 -0.32 -37.73
CA TYR A 139 -34.64 -0.58 -39.04
C TYR A 139 -34.14 0.16 -40.31
N PRO A 140 -34.52 -0.26 -41.56
CA PRO A 140 -35.05 -1.57 -42.01
C PRO A 140 -34.31 -2.23 -43.22
N THR A 141 -34.88 -3.36 -43.65
CA THR A 141 -34.56 -4.37 -44.69
C THR A 141 -34.64 -3.86 -46.16
N ALA A 142 -34.43 -4.63 -47.26
CA ALA A 142 -34.47 -6.08 -47.57
C ALA A 142 -33.62 -6.42 -48.86
N ARG A 143 -33.66 -7.56 -49.61
CA ARG A 143 -34.47 -8.81 -49.63
C ARG A 143 -33.78 -9.93 -50.48
N GLY A 144 -33.66 -11.17 -49.98
CA GLY A 144 -33.27 -12.39 -50.75
C GLY A 144 -31.78 -12.51 -51.15
N GLY A 145 -31.16 -13.67 -51.41
CA GLY A 145 -31.59 -15.10 -51.33
C GLY A 145 -31.13 -15.90 -52.56
N GLY A 146 -30.51 -17.08 -52.50
CA GLY A 146 -29.99 -17.90 -51.40
C GLY A 146 -29.46 -19.28 -51.90
N ARG A 147 -28.97 -20.16 -51.00
CA ARG A 147 -28.41 -21.54 -51.26
C ARG A 147 -27.06 -21.58 -52.01
N SER A 148 -26.17 -22.57 -51.83
CA SER A 148 -26.08 -23.69 -50.85
C SER A 148 -24.66 -24.30 -50.76
N HIS A 149 -24.27 -24.71 -49.54
CA HIS A 149 -23.34 -25.77 -49.11
C HIS A 149 -21.91 -25.92 -49.71
N GLY A 150 -20.93 -26.17 -48.82
CA GLY A 150 -19.61 -26.76 -49.13
C GLY A 150 -19.61 -28.30 -48.90
N PRO A 151 -18.56 -28.96 -48.33
CA PRO A 151 -17.44 -28.41 -47.55
C PRO A 151 -16.04 -28.96 -47.93
N ALA A 152 -15.10 -28.98 -46.95
CA ALA A 152 -13.70 -29.42 -47.00
C ALA A 152 -13.53 -30.97 -47.20
N SER A 153 -12.35 -31.61 -47.26
CA SER A 153 -11.16 -31.42 -46.39
C SER A 153 -9.89 -32.25 -46.70
N ARG A 154 -8.74 -31.77 -46.18
CA ARG A 154 -7.57 -32.48 -45.54
C ARG A 154 -6.92 -33.74 -46.16
N ARG A 155 -5.57 -33.69 -46.25
CA ARG A 155 -4.52 -34.75 -46.04
C ARG A 155 -4.66 -36.06 -46.84
N THR A 156 -3.62 -36.64 -47.45
CA THR A 156 -2.32 -37.08 -46.87
C THR A 156 -1.19 -37.19 -47.93
N ALA A 157 0.01 -37.63 -47.52
CA ALA A 157 1.07 -38.22 -48.38
C ALA A 157 1.38 -39.65 -47.87
N PRO A 158 1.99 -40.57 -48.66
CA PRO A 158 3.45 -40.79 -48.51
C PRO A 158 4.25 -41.42 -49.70
N SER A 159 5.59 -41.36 -49.61
CA SER A 159 6.63 -42.38 -49.94
C SER A 159 6.80 -43.07 -51.33
N GLY A 160 8.09 -43.20 -51.73
CA GLY A 160 8.63 -44.22 -52.69
C GLY A 160 9.22 -43.61 -53.98
N LYS A 161 10.52 -43.58 -54.35
CA LYS A 161 11.73 -44.46 -54.30
C LYS A 161 11.95 -45.41 -55.51
N SER A 162 13.04 -45.14 -56.28
CA SER A 162 13.86 -46.04 -57.15
C SER A 162 13.19 -46.79 -58.32
N GLY A 163 13.88 -47.12 -59.44
CA GLY A 163 15.26 -46.79 -59.89
C GLY A 163 15.79 -47.75 -60.99
N TYR A 164 16.81 -47.33 -61.77
CA TYR A 164 17.49 -48.08 -62.88
C TYR A 164 16.61 -48.43 -64.11
N GLY A 165 17.13 -48.68 -65.34
CA GLY A 165 18.49 -48.52 -65.90
C GLY A 165 18.65 -49.20 -67.29
N TYR A 166 19.69 -48.83 -68.07
CA TYR A 166 20.13 -49.42 -69.37
C TYR A 166 19.17 -49.30 -70.60
N ALA A 167 19.60 -49.40 -71.88
CA ALA A 167 20.88 -49.02 -72.55
C ALA A 167 20.80 -49.14 -74.10
N SER A 168 21.62 -48.35 -74.82
CA SER A 168 22.13 -48.61 -76.20
C SER A 168 21.11 -48.53 -77.38
N THR A 169 21.46 -48.67 -78.68
CA THR A 169 22.72 -49.00 -79.39
C THR A 169 22.77 -48.35 -80.79
N HIS A 170 23.99 -48.10 -81.32
CA HIS A 170 24.41 -47.99 -82.75
C HIS A 170 23.73 -47.06 -83.78
N GLY A 171 24.54 -46.57 -84.73
CA GLY A 171 24.13 -45.99 -86.01
C GLY A 171 25.02 -46.50 -87.17
N PRO A 172 24.70 -46.11 -88.41
CA PRO A 172 25.70 -45.47 -89.30
C PRO A 172 25.07 -44.25 -90.05
N GLY A 173 25.76 -43.46 -90.87
CA GLY A 173 27.19 -43.37 -91.22
C GLY A 173 27.41 -42.73 -92.60
N VAL A 174 28.61 -42.20 -92.86
CA VAL A 174 29.12 -41.65 -94.15
C VAL A 174 28.56 -40.28 -94.59
N ALA A 175 29.41 -39.50 -95.27
CA ALA A 175 29.13 -38.13 -95.75
C ALA A 175 29.31 -38.01 -97.28
N GLY A 176 28.68 -37.00 -97.90
CA GLY A 176 28.71 -36.78 -99.36
C GLY A 176 28.71 -35.30 -99.77
N LYS A 177 29.65 -34.92 -100.65
CA LYS A 177 29.90 -33.55 -101.15
C LYS A 177 28.67 -32.92 -101.82
N GLY A 178 28.49 -31.61 -101.66
CA GLY A 178 27.34 -30.87 -102.20
C GLY A 178 27.52 -30.28 -103.61
N GLN A 179 26.42 -29.77 -104.17
CA GLN A 179 26.37 -29.00 -105.42
C GLN A 179 25.41 -27.80 -105.32
N ARG A 180 25.84 -26.63 -105.82
CA ARG A 180 25.00 -25.62 -106.49
C ARG A 180 25.01 -25.99 -107.99
N PRO A 181 24.02 -25.62 -108.85
CA PRO A 181 23.31 -24.33 -108.88
C PRO A 181 21.81 -24.53 -109.28
N PRO A 182 21.13 -23.62 -110.02
CA PRO A 182 21.19 -22.15 -110.11
C PRO A 182 19.90 -21.48 -109.58
N GLY A 183 19.84 -20.15 -109.59
CA GLY A 183 18.63 -19.40 -109.24
C GLY A 183 17.58 -19.37 -110.36
N ARG A 184 16.29 -19.41 -110.02
CA ARG A 184 15.16 -19.11 -110.92
C ARG A 184 14.24 -18.08 -110.24
N ARG A 185 14.11 -16.89 -110.84
CA ARG A 185 13.20 -15.82 -110.37
C ARG A 185 11.75 -16.12 -110.76
N VAL A 186 10.82 -15.40 -110.12
CA VAL A 186 9.36 -15.34 -110.41
C VAL A 186 8.64 -16.64 -109.95
N ARG A 187 7.55 -16.60 -109.18
CA ARG A 187 6.42 -15.65 -109.20
C ARG A 187 5.80 -15.46 -107.81
N ASN A 188 5.54 -14.21 -107.39
CA ASN A 188 4.65 -13.95 -106.26
C ASN A 188 3.19 -14.27 -106.66
N ARG A 189 2.46 -14.95 -105.77
CA ARG A 189 1.00 -14.86 -105.65
C ARG A 189 0.66 -14.75 -104.17
N ALA A 190 0.14 -13.60 -103.77
CA ALA A 190 -0.36 -13.39 -102.42
C ALA A 190 -1.86 -13.73 -102.36
N SER A 191 -2.26 -14.46 -101.32
CA SER A 191 -3.64 -14.53 -100.84
C SER A 191 -3.69 -13.79 -99.50
N GLY A 192 -3.91 -12.47 -99.57
CA GLY A 192 -3.88 -11.61 -98.39
C GLY A 192 -5.13 -11.77 -97.53
N VAL A 193 -4.96 -12.19 -96.27
CA VAL A 193 -5.84 -11.71 -95.20
C VAL A 193 -5.42 -10.28 -94.91
N ASP A 194 -6.37 -9.35 -95.00
CA ASP A 194 -6.06 -7.93 -95.20
C ASP A 194 -5.20 -7.33 -94.07
N HIS A 195 -4.07 -6.75 -94.45
CA HIS A 195 -3.14 -6.10 -93.53
C HIS A 195 -3.78 -4.91 -92.81
N ARG A 196 -4.85 -4.33 -93.39
CA ARG A 196 -5.69 -3.29 -92.78
C ARG A 196 -6.49 -3.83 -91.60
N VAL A 197 -7.07 -5.02 -91.69
CA VAL A 197 -7.90 -5.62 -90.63
C VAL A 197 -7.06 -5.89 -89.38
N ARG A 198 -5.84 -6.41 -89.52
CA ARG A 198 -4.93 -6.60 -88.37
C ARG A 198 -4.61 -5.27 -87.68
N VAL A 199 -4.30 -4.22 -88.43
CA VAL A 199 -4.01 -2.88 -87.87
C VAL A 199 -5.24 -2.29 -87.15
N VAL A 200 -6.44 -2.44 -87.73
CA VAL A 200 -7.69 -2.00 -87.08
C VAL A 200 -7.96 -2.77 -85.79
N VAL A 201 -7.82 -4.10 -85.78
CA VAL A 201 -8.01 -4.93 -84.57
C VAL A 201 -6.99 -4.58 -83.49
N THR A 202 -5.70 -4.47 -83.82
CA THR A 202 -4.67 -4.06 -82.84
C THR A 202 -4.95 -2.65 -82.30
N ARG A 203 -5.37 -1.71 -83.14
CA ARG A 203 -5.74 -0.35 -82.70
C ARG A 203 -6.98 -0.34 -81.81
N PHE A 204 -7.98 -1.17 -82.10
CA PHE A 204 -9.18 -1.32 -81.28
C PHE A 204 -8.86 -1.96 -79.92
N VAL A 205 -8.03 -3.00 -79.89
CA VAL A 205 -7.56 -3.63 -78.63
C VAL A 205 -6.76 -2.63 -77.80
N LEU A 206 -5.90 -1.82 -78.42
CA LEU A 206 -5.09 -0.81 -77.73
C LEU A 206 -5.92 0.38 -77.22
N ILE A 207 -6.97 0.78 -77.95
CA ILE A 207 -7.97 1.75 -77.45
C ILE A 207 -8.78 1.15 -76.30
N ALA A 208 -9.23 -0.10 -76.42
CA ALA A 208 -10.01 -0.78 -75.38
C ALA A 208 -9.19 -0.98 -74.09
N SER A 209 -7.89 -1.29 -74.18
CA SER A 209 -7.01 -1.38 -73.00
C SER A 209 -6.65 -0.02 -72.41
N LEU A 210 -6.51 1.04 -73.23
CA LEU A 210 -6.42 2.42 -72.73
C LEU A 210 -7.70 2.87 -72.00
N VAL A 211 -8.88 2.54 -72.54
CA VAL A 211 -10.17 2.83 -71.89
C VAL A 211 -10.32 2.01 -70.60
N ALA A 212 -9.96 0.73 -70.58
CA ALA A 212 -9.98 -0.09 -69.37
C ALA A 212 -8.99 0.43 -68.31
N ALA A 213 -7.80 0.87 -68.71
CA ALA A 213 -6.82 1.50 -67.82
C ALA A 213 -7.33 2.84 -67.27
N GLY A 214 -7.96 3.68 -68.11
CA GLY A 214 -8.59 4.94 -67.69
C GLY A 214 -9.75 4.73 -66.73
N LEU A 215 -10.63 3.76 -66.99
CA LEU A 215 -11.71 3.37 -66.09
C LEU A 215 -11.17 2.84 -64.75
N LYS A 216 -10.10 2.03 -64.76
CA LYS A 216 -9.48 1.57 -63.51
C LYS A 216 -8.74 2.70 -62.78
N LEU A 217 -8.16 3.66 -63.50
CA LEU A 217 -7.58 4.88 -62.91
C LEU A 217 -8.65 5.70 -62.19
N VAL A 218 -9.80 5.94 -62.82
CA VAL A 218 -10.94 6.63 -62.20
C VAL A 218 -11.48 5.84 -61.01
N GLN A 219 -11.59 4.51 -61.10
CA GLN A 219 -11.96 3.66 -59.97
C GLN A 219 -10.99 3.85 -58.79
N VAL A 220 -9.67 3.84 -59.03
CA VAL A 220 -8.64 3.98 -57.98
C VAL A 220 -8.56 5.41 -57.42
N GLN A 221 -8.65 6.43 -58.27
CA GLN A 221 -8.42 7.84 -57.92
C GLN A 221 -9.67 8.62 -57.50
N VAL A 222 -10.88 8.11 -57.78
CA VAL A 222 -12.14 8.79 -57.40
C VAL A 222 -12.96 7.95 -56.41
N PHE A 223 -13.12 6.64 -56.65
CA PHE A 223 -14.00 5.79 -55.83
C PHE A 223 -13.27 5.06 -54.70
N GLU A 224 -12.03 4.60 -54.94
CA GLU A 224 -11.22 3.90 -53.92
C GLU A 224 -10.25 4.85 -53.20
N ALA A 225 -10.06 6.09 -53.67
CA ALA A 225 -8.99 6.99 -53.21
C ALA A 225 -9.05 7.32 -51.72
N GLU A 226 -10.23 7.69 -51.18
CA GLU A 226 -10.41 7.97 -49.76
C GLU A 226 -10.16 6.71 -48.91
N ALA A 227 -10.67 5.55 -49.35
CA ALA A 227 -10.47 4.28 -48.67
C ALA A 227 -9.01 3.79 -48.71
N LEU A 228 -8.28 4.06 -49.80
CA LEU A 228 -6.86 3.75 -49.95
C LEU A 228 -5.98 4.74 -49.18
N ALA A 229 -6.29 6.04 -49.20
CA ALA A 229 -5.62 7.05 -48.40
C ALA A 229 -5.76 6.77 -46.91
N ALA A 230 -6.98 6.51 -46.43
CA ALA A 230 -7.23 6.15 -45.03
C ALA A 230 -6.63 4.78 -44.64
N ARG A 231 -6.38 3.87 -45.59
CA ARG A 231 -5.59 2.64 -45.32
C ARG A 231 -4.10 2.96 -45.20
N ALA A 232 -3.55 3.73 -46.15
CA ALA A 232 -2.17 4.14 -46.16
C ALA A 232 -1.81 5.06 -44.96
N GLU A 233 -2.75 5.86 -44.48
CA GLU A 233 -2.60 6.63 -43.23
C GLU A 233 -2.55 5.68 -42.02
N ARG A 234 -3.49 4.73 -41.87
CA ARG A 234 -3.42 3.69 -40.81
C ARG A 234 -2.23 2.72 -40.93
N GLN A 235 -1.44 2.79 -42.01
CA GLN A 235 -0.19 2.05 -42.18
C GLN A 235 1.07 2.90 -41.91
N ARG A 236 0.91 4.21 -41.68
CA ARG A 236 1.98 5.15 -41.33
C ARG A 236 1.75 5.87 -40.00
N VAL A 237 0.51 6.03 -39.55
CA VAL A 237 0.19 6.76 -38.33
C VAL A 237 0.18 5.83 -37.13
N GLU A 238 0.97 6.20 -36.13
CA GLU A 238 1.10 5.49 -34.84
C GLU A 238 0.90 6.51 -33.73
N THR A 239 0.13 6.15 -32.69
CA THR A 239 -0.03 6.99 -31.50
C THR A 239 0.84 6.43 -30.40
N ILE A 240 1.89 7.17 -30.02
CA ILE A 240 2.82 6.78 -28.98
C ILE A 240 2.33 7.35 -27.64
N PRO A 241 2.23 6.55 -26.56
CA PRO A 241 1.90 7.05 -25.24
C PRO A 241 2.99 7.99 -24.71
N ILE A 242 2.58 9.02 -23.97
CA ILE A 242 3.47 9.75 -23.06
C ILE A 242 3.11 9.25 -21.66
N PRO A 243 3.97 8.45 -21.01
CA PRO A 243 3.66 7.88 -19.71
C PRO A 243 3.58 8.97 -18.63
N ALA A 244 2.64 8.82 -17.70
CA ALA A 244 2.60 9.57 -16.46
C ALA A 244 3.47 8.90 -15.41
N ALA A 245 4.22 9.68 -14.62
CA ALA A 245 4.88 9.21 -13.41
C ALA A 245 3.83 8.98 -12.31
N ARG A 246 3.99 7.90 -11.54
CA ARG A 246 3.11 7.62 -10.39
C ARG A 246 3.59 8.42 -9.18
N GLY A 247 2.71 9.25 -8.61
CA GLY A 247 3.01 10.14 -7.47
C GLY A 247 3.55 9.38 -6.26
N ALA A 248 4.38 10.05 -5.46
CA ALA A 248 5.00 9.49 -4.26
C ALA A 248 4.01 9.32 -3.10
N ILE A 249 4.39 8.54 -2.10
CA ILE A 249 3.74 8.49 -0.79
C ILE A 249 4.79 8.86 0.24
N VAL A 250 4.57 9.94 0.99
CA VAL A 250 5.54 10.51 1.94
C VAL A 250 4.96 10.55 3.35
N ASP A 251 5.82 10.44 4.35
CA ASP A 251 5.46 10.67 5.75
C ASP A 251 5.15 12.16 6.02
N ARG A 252 4.64 12.45 7.22
CA ARG A 252 4.22 13.80 7.65
C ARG A 252 5.34 14.86 7.66
N ASN A 253 6.60 14.42 7.55
CA ASN A 253 7.83 15.20 7.57
C ASN A 253 8.51 15.26 6.17
N GLY A 254 7.96 14.58 5.17
CA GLY A 254 8.49 14.51 3.80
C GLY A 254 9.42 13.32 3.51
N VAL A 255 9.48 12.31 4.38
CA VAL A 255 10.28 11.09 4.13
C VAL A 255 9.54 10.20 3.13
N GLU A 256 10.19 9.83 2.03
CA GLU A 256 9.60 8.97 1.00
C GLU A 256 9.38 7.53 1.51
N LEU A 257 8.12 7.10 1.54
CA LEU A 257 7.71 5.73 1.90
C LEU A 257 7.52 4.85 0.64
N ALA A 258 7.05 5.45 -0.45
CA ALA A 258 7.04 4.84 -1.78
C ALA A 258 7.24 5.91 -2.87
N PHE A 259 8.05 5.61 -3.90
CA PHE A 259 8.21 6.48 -5.07
C PHE A 259 8.47 5.65 -6.34
N SER A 260 8.43 6.31 -7.51
CA SER A 260 8.58 5.63 -8.79
C SER A 260 9.85 6.03 -9.55
N VAL A 261 10.62 5.03 -9.97
CA VAL A 261 11.87 5.20 -10.73
C VAL A 261 11.64 4.85 -12.20
N GLU A 262 12.06 5.74 -13.11
CA GLU A 262 12.04 5.45 -14.54
C GLU A 262 12.99 4.29 -14.89
N ALA A 263 12.45 3.33 -15.64
CA ALA A 263 13.15 2.16 -16.12
C ALA A 263 12.80 1.85 -17.58
N ARG A 264 13.41 0.81 -18.13
CA ARG A 264 13.15 0.29 -19.48
C ARG A 264 13.01 -1.21 -19.50
N SER A 265 12.30 -1.68 -20.52
CA SER A 265 12.38 -3.04 -21.02
C SER A 265 12.95 -3.03 -22.44
N LEU A 266 13.77 -4.04 -22.75
CA LEU A 266 14.28 -4.25 -24.09
C LEU A 266 13.62 -5.49 -24.69
N ALA A 267 13.14 -5.35 -25.92
CA ALA A 267 12.44 -6.39 -26.67
C ALA A 267 13.02 -6.58 -28.07
N TRP A 268 12.67 -7.69 -28.69
CA TRP A 268 13.16 -8.09 -30.01
C TRP A 268 12.04 -8.72 -30.83
N ARG A 269 12.14 -8.60 -32.17
CA ARG A 269 11.14 -9.14 -33.11
C ARG A 269 11.81 -10.15 -34.06
N PRO A 270 12.10 -11.40 -33.61
CA PRO A 270 12.96 -12.34 -34.34
C PRO A 270 12.58 -12.54 -35.82
N ARG A 271 11.29 -12.81 -36.09
CA ARG A 271 10.79 -13.01 -37.45
C ARG A 271 10.95 -11.77 -38.33
N ALA A 272 10.68 -10.59 -37.79
CA ALA A 272 10.78 -9.33 -38.53
C ALA A 272 12.24 -9.03 -38.88
N GLN A 273 13.18 -9.17 -37.92
CA GLN A 273 14.59 -8.93 -38.19
C GLN A 273 15.21 -9.97 -39.13
N ARG A 274 14.79 -11.25 -39.07
CA ARG A 274 15.15 -12.26 -40.09
C ARG A 274 14.65 -11.87 -41.48
N GLN A 275 13.44 -11.32 -41.60
CA GLN A 275 12.90 -10.81 -42.88
C GLN A 275 13.68 -9.58 -43.38
N VAL A 276 13.98 -8.60 -42.51
CA VAL A 276 14.77 -7.41 -42.86
C VAL A 276 16.16 -7.78 -43.39
N ILE A 277 16.86 -8.72 -42.75
CA ILE A 277 18.16 -9.22 -43.24
C ILE A 277 17.99 -9.99 -44.56
N ALA A 278 16.97 -10.83 -44.69
CA ALA A 278 16.72 -11.57 -45.93
C ALA A 278 16.42 -10.65 -47.12
N GLU A 279 15.69 -9.54 -46.94
CA GLU A 279 15.47 -8.53 -47.99
C GLU A 279 16.68 -7.62 -48.22
N HIS A 280 17.53 -7.39 -47.20
CA HIS A 280 18.81 -6.70 -47.37
C HIS A 280 19.75 -7.52 -48.26
N ASN A 281 19.95 -8.81 -47.93
CA ASN A 281 20.91 -9.70 -48.60
C ASN A 281 20.53 -10.08 -50.04
N LYS A 282 19.32 -9.73 -50.50
CA LYS A 282 18.91 -9.86 -51.92
C LYS A 282 19.37 -8.69 -52.79
N LYS A 283 19.80 -7.56 -52.21
CA LYS A 283 20.13 -6.34 -52.96
C LYS A 283 21.50 -6.47 -53.63
N PRO A 284 21.63 -6.27 -54.95
CA PRO A 284 22.93 -6.29 -55.62
C PRO A 284 23.89 -5.26 -55.02
N GLY A 285 25.11 -5.69 -54.70
CA GLY A 285 26.16 -4.82 -54.15
C GLY A 285 26.03 -4.46 -52.66
N ALA A 286 25.02 -4.97 -51.94
CA ALA A 286 24.93 -4.80 -50.49
C ALA A 286 25.90 -5.73 -49.74
N GLU A 287 26.37 -5.29 -48.57
CA GLU A 287 27.10 -6.16 -47.64
C GLU A 287 26.16 -7.24 -47.09
N LYS A 288 26.66 -8.48 -46.94
CA LYS A 288 25.84 -9.59 -46.43
C LYS A 288 25.78 -9.54 -44.91
N LEU A 289 24.61 -9.16 -44.38
CA LEU A 289 24.33 -9.20 -42.96
C LEU A 289 24.06 -10.64 -42.49
N ASP A 290 24.62 -11.00 -41.35
CA ASP A 290 24.44 -12.32 -40.71
C ASP A 290 23.61 -12.16 -39.43
N TYR A 291 22.48 -12.87 -39.37
CA TYR A 291 21.55 -12.85 -38.23
C TYR A 291 22.14 -13.51 -36.99
N ASP A 292 22.88 -14.61 -37.15
CA ASP A 292 23.45 -15.34 -36.02
C ASP A 292 24.64 -14.57 -35.45
N LYS A 293 25.47 -13.96 -36.30
CA LYS A 293 26.49 -13.00 -35.84
C LYS A 293 25.86 -11.80 -35.13
N GLN A 294 24.88 -11.13 -35.74
CA GLN A 294 24.24 -9.95 -35.13
C GLN A 294 23.60 -10.27 -33.78
N THR A 295 22.96 -11.43 -33.64
CA THR A 295 22.36 -11.84 -32.35
C THR A 295 23.39 -12.27 -31.30
N ALA A 296 24.55 -12.80 -31.70
CA ALA A 296 25.66 -13.08 -30.76
C ALA A 296 26.32 -11.79 -30.27
N ASP A 297 26.62 -10.85 -31.18
CA ASP A 297 27.25 -9.58 -30.81
C ASP A 297 26.31 -8.72 -29.94
N LEU A 298 25.00 -8.77 -30.17
CA LEU A 298 23.99 -8.18 -29.27
C LEU A 298 23.95 -8.88 -27.90
N ALA A 299 23.90 -10.22 -27.87
CA ALA A 299 23.83 -10.97 -26.61
C ALA A 299 25.04 -10.69 -25.70
N ARG A 300 26.25 -10.66 -26.28
CA ARG A 300 27.48 -10.28 -25.58
C ARG A 300 27.42 -8.87 -25.02
N LEU A 301 27.00 -7.89 -25.82
CA LEU A 301 26.87 -6.51 -25.37
C LEU A 301 25.85 -6.38 -24.22
N MET A 302 24.75 -7.12 -24.27
CA MET A 302 23.78 -7.13 -23.17
C MET A 302 24.35 -7.74 -21.88
N VAL A 303 25.19 -8.78 -21.97
CA VAL A 303 25.93 -9.32 -20.81
C VAL A 303 26.98 -8.32 -20.29
N GLU A 304 27.68 -7.62 -21.17
CA GLU A 304 28.65 -6.56 -20.81
C GLU A 304 27.98 -5.41 -20.03
N VAL A 305 26.84 -4.91 -20.52
CA VAL A 305 26.15 -3.73 -19.96
C VAL A 305 25.27 -4.06 -18.76
N LEU A 306 24.72 -5.27 -18.67
CA LEU A 306 23.73 -5.66 -17.65
C LEU A 306 24.27 -6.69 -16.63
N GLY A 307 25.45 -7.25 -16.88
CA GLY A 307 26.10 -8.22 -16.00
C GLY A 307 25.24 -9.47 -15.72
N SER A 308 25.25 -9.91 -14.47
CA SER A 308 24.53 -11.11 -14.00
C SER A 308 23.00 -11.04 -14.07
N ARG A 309 22.40 -9.93 -14.54
CA ARG A 309 20.95 -9.83 -14.77
C ARG A 309 20.46 -10.59 -16.01
N VAL A 310 21.37 -11.06 -16.86
CA VAL A 310 21.10 -11.81 -18.09
C VAL A 310 22.18 -12.87 -18.33
N SER A 311 21.89 -13.90 -19.12
CA SER A 311 22.91 -14.83 -19.64
C SER A 311 22.95 -14.78 -21.18
N GLU A 312 24.13 -15.00 -21.77
CA GLU A 312 24.28 -15.04 -23.24
C GLU A 312 23.42 -16.17 -23.85
N ALA A 313 23.25 -17.30 -23.13
CA ALA A 313 22.46 -18.44 -23.58
C ALA A 313 20.96 -18.11 -23.64
N ASP A 314 20.37 -17.56 -22.57
CA ASP A 314 18.94 -17.20 -22.53
C ASP A 314 18.63 -16.08 -23.54
N LEU A 315 19.55 -15.12 -23.69
CA LEU A 315 19.42 -14.07 -24.68
C LEU A 315 19.48 -14.64 -26.10
N LEU A 316 20.42 -15.53 -26.41
CA LEU A 316 20.50 -16.18 -27.72
C LEU A 316 19.27 -17.03 -28.03
N GLU A 317 18.71 -17.76 -27.05
CA GLU A 317 17.45 -18.50 -27.24
C GLU A 317 16.31 -17.54 -27.60
N LYS A 318 16.11 -16.48 -26.80
CA LYS A 318 15.08 -15.47 -27.05
C LYS A 318 15.26 -14.81 -28.42
N LEU A 319 16.46 -14.30 -28.71
CA LEU A 319 16.82 -13.58 -29.94
C LEU A 319 16.64 -14.46 -31.18
N ARG A 320 16.98 -15.76 -31.11
CA ARG A 320 16.90 -16.67 -32.27
C ARG A 320 15.57 -17.40 -32.38
N SER A 321 14.74 -17.43 -31.33
CA SER A 321 13.42 -18.08 -31.31
C SER A 321 12.50 -17.76 -32.51
N ASP A 322 11.53 -18.62 -32.81
CA ASP A 322 10.52 -18.39 -33.85
C ASP A 322 9.31 -17.58 -33.37
N LYS A 323 9.47 -16.74 -32.34
CA LYS A 323 8.43 -15.83 -31.87
C LYS A 323 8.39 -14.55 -32.72
N SER A 324 7.23 -13.91 -32.81
CA SER A 324 7.06 -12.60 -33.47
C SER A 324 7.63 -11.44 -32.65
N PHE A 325 7.63 -11.58 -31.33
CA PHE A 325 8.08 -10.62 -30.33
C PHE A 325 8.57 -11.38 -29.08
N VAL A 326 9.61 -10.88 -28.40
CA VAL A 326 10.12 -11.37 -27.11
C VAL A 326 10.66 -10.22 -26.26
N TYR A 327 10.43 -10.26 -24.95
CA TYR A 327 11.18 -9.42 -24.00
C TYR A 327 12.52 -10.08 -23.66
N LEU A 328 13.62 -9.33 -23.89
CA LEU A 328 14.98 -9.73 -23.55
C LEU A 328 15.22 -9.56 -22.05
N VAL A 329 14.92 -8.36 -21.53
CA VAL A 329 15.12 -7.96 -20.12
C VAL A 329 14.10 -6.89 -19.71
N HIS A 330 13.79 -6.82 -18.41
CA HIS A 330 12.94 -5.79 -17.81
C HIS A 330 13.66 -5.01 -16.70
N ASN A 331 13.11 -3.84 -16.36
CA ASN A 331 13.48 -3.00 -15.22
C ASN A 331 14.96 -2.60 -15.22
N ILE A 332 15.50 -2.18 -16.36
CA ILE A 332 16.88 -1.67 -16.48
C ILE A 332 16.89 -0.14 -16.51
N GLU A 333 17.99 0.49 -16.07
CA GLU A 333 18.14 1.94 -16.12
C GLU A 333 18.10 2.48 -17.58
N PRO A 334 17.47 3.64 -17.85
CA PRO A 334 17.43 4.23 -19.20
C PRO A 334 18.82 4.47 -19.81
N ALA A 335 19.84 4.78 -19.00
CA ALA A 335 21.22 4.91 -19.48
C ALA A 335 21.79 3.59 -20.03
N LYS A 336 21.49 2.46 -19.37
CA LYS A 336 21.90 1.11 -19.82
C LYS A 336 21.11 0.63 -21.03
N ALA A 337 19.85 1.06 -21.17
CA ALA A 337 19.07 0.83 -22.38
C ALA A 337 19.72 1.51 -23.60
N ARG A 338 20.03 2.82 -23.49
CA ARG A 338 20.67 3.60 -24.57
C ARG A 338 22.01 3.00 -25.03
N LEU A 339 22.87 2.58 -24.10
CA LEU A 339 24.14 1.90 -24.43
C LEU A 339 23.97 0.64 -25.31
N ILE A 340 22.79 0.04 -25.34
CA ILE A 340 22.42 -1.09 -26.21
C ILE A 340 21.69 -0.59 -27.47
N THR A 341 20.68 0.28 -27.33
CA THR A 341 19.83 0.74 -28.46
C THR A 341 20.55 1.68 -29.42
N ASP A 342 21.51 2.50 -28.95
CA ASP A 342 22.38 3.32 -29.81
C ASP A 342 23.24 2.46 -30.76
N ARG A 343 23.66 1.27 -30.31
CA ARG A 343 24.47 0.31 -31.10
C ARG A 343 23.61 -0.69 -31.88
N PHE A 344 22.39 -0.97 -31.44
CA PHE A 344 21.46 -1.90 -32.06
C PHE A 344 20.04 -1.28 -32.15
N PRO A 345 19.80 -0.29 -33.05
CA PRO A 345 18.52 0.45 -33.10
C PRO A 345 17.27 -0.38 -33.45
N GLN A 346 17.48 -1.62 -33.94
CA GLN A 346 16.43 -2.62 -34.14
C GLN A 346 15.99 -3.36 -32.84
N VAL A 347 16.61 -3.08 -31.69
CA VAL A 347 16.10 -3.47 -30.36
C VAL A 347 14.96 -2.53 -30.01
N ASN A 348 13.80 -3.09 -29.67
CA ASN A 348 12.66 -2.31 -29.19
C ASN A 348 12.90 -1.87 -27.74
N GLU A 349 12.80 -0.56 -27.48
CA GLU A 349 12.79 0.02 -26.14
C GLU A 349 11.35 0.32 -25.70
N GLU A 350 10.98 -0.09 -24.49
CA GLU A 350 9.67 0.16 -23.88
C GLU A 350 9.85 0.87 -22.54
N TYR A 351 9.08 1.94 -22.30
CA TYR A 351 9.07 2.63 -21.01
C TYR A 351 8.58 1.70 -19.90
N ARG A 352 9.20 1.80 -18.72
CA ARG A 352 8.65 1.29 -17.47
C ARG A 352 8.84 2.29 -16.34
N ALA A 353 8.05 2.13 -15.29
CA ALA A 353 8.37 2.59 -13.97
C ALA A 353 8.52 1.38 -13.03
N VAL A 354 9.49 1.42 -12.13
CA VAL A 354 9.57 0.54 -10.95
C VAL A 354 8.98 1.32 -9.77
N ARG A 355 8.29 0.64 -8.86
CA ARG A 355 7.83 1.22 -7.60
C ARG A 355 8.79 0.78 -6.50
N GLU A 356 9.48 1.73 -5.90
CA GLU A 356 10.47 1.52 -4.84
C GLU A 356 9.86 1.82 -3.47
N TYR A 357 10.26 1.06 -2.46
CA TYR A 357 9.82 1.21 -1.06
C TYR A 357 11.06 1.21 -0.16
N PRO A 358 11.68 2.37 0.11
CA PRO A 358 13.00 2.45 0.75
C PRO A 358 13.07 1.78 2.13
N GLY A 359 11.97 1.84 2.89
CA GLY A 359 11.86 1.20 4.20
C GLY A 359 11.45 -0.27 4.18
N GLY A 360 11.21 -0.87 3.00
CA GLY A 360 10.84 -2.29 2.82
C GLY A 360 9.54 -2.70 3.52
N SER A 361 9.64 -3.06 4.80
CA SER A 361 8.51 -3.41 5.67
C SER A 361 7.96 -2.21 6.48
N LEU A 362 8.63 -1.05 6.47
CA LEU A 362 8.14 0.16 7.13
C LEU A 362 6.80 0.61 6.52
N ALA A 363 5.78 0.76 7.36
CA ALA A 363 4.43 1.19 6.97
C ALA A 363 3.75 0.34 5.87
N ALA A 364 4.23 -0.88 5.57
CA ALA A 364 3.77 -1.64 4.39
C ALA A 364 2.25 -1.97 4.42
N ASN A 365 1.66 -2.17 5.61
CA ASN A 365 0.20 -2.36 5.77
C ASN A 365 -0.64 -1.07 5.66
N ILE A 366 0.01 0.09 5.52
CA ILE A 366 -0.61 1.41 5.31
C ILE A 366 -0.42 1.80 3.85
N VAL A 367 0.84 1.89 3.41
CA VAL A 367 1.24 2.25 2.05
C VAL A 367 0.70 1.22 1.05
N GLY A 368 0.92 -0.07 1.32
CA GLY A 368 0.59 -1.16 0.40
C GLY A 368 1.66 -1.37 -0.66
N VAL A 369 1.25 -1.96 -1.79
CA VAL A 369 2.09 -2.12 -2.99
C VAL A 369 1.29 -1.88 -4.26
N ALA A 370 1.96 -1.30 -5.26
CA ALA A 370 1.59 -1.27 -6.66
C ALA A 370 2.54 -2.15 -7.50
N ASN A 371 2.05 -2.69 -8.62
CA ASN A 371 2.86 -3.42 -9.61
C ASN A 371 2.67 -2.86 -11.03
N TRP A 372 3.61 -3.19 -11.92
CA TRP A 372 3.46 -2.86 -13.33
C TRP A 372 2.53 -3.85 -14.02
N ARG A 373 1.49 -3.37 -14.70
CA ARG A 373 0.52 -4.22 -15.42
C ARG A 373 0.77 -4.27 -16.93
N MET A 374 0.35 -5.39 -17.52
CA MET A 374 0.46 -5.73 -18.96
C MET A 374 -0.76 -6.57 -19.41
N ASP A 375 -1.89 -6.43 -18.72
CA ASP A 375 -3.15 -7.14 -18.99
C ASP A 375 -3.96 -6.50 -20.13
N ASP A 376 -3.79 -5.19 -20.37
CA ASP A 376 -4.27 -4.53 -21.58
C ASP A 376 -3.46 -4.95 -22.83
N PRO A 377 -4.09 -5.30 -23.97
CA PRO A 377 -3.41 -5.51 -25.25
C PRO A 377 -2.65 -4.27 -25.79
N GLU A 378 -3.03 -3.07 -25.37
CA GLU A 378 -2.46 -1.80 -25.82
C GLU A 378 -1.37 -1.32 -24.85
N GLN A 379 -0.11 -1.26 -25.33
CA GLN A 379 1.05 -0.81 -24.54
C GLN A 379 0.92 0.63 -24.01
N ALA A 380 0.01 1.45 -24.55
CA ALA A 380 -0.27 2.79 -24.03
C ALA A 380 -0.92 2.78 -22.64
N ASN A 381 -1.63 1.70 -22.30
CA ASN A 381 -2.37 1.57 -21.05
C ASN A 381 -1.56 0.79 -19.99
N HIS A 382 -0.28 0.47 -20.28
CA HIS A 382 0.62 -0.22 -19.35
C HIS A 382 1.23 0.80 -18.38
N ASN A 383 1.00 0.62 -17.08
CA ASN A 383 1.40 1.54 -16.03
C ASN A 383 1.67 0.79 -14.70
N LEU A 384 1.89 1.55 -13.61
CA LEU A 384 1.86 1.05 -12.24
C LEU A 384 0.46 1.19 -11.63
N HIS A 385 -0.15 0.07 -11.23
CA HIS A 385 -1.45 0.01 -10.54
C HIS A 385 -1.31 -0.58 -9.14
N GLY A 386 -2.07 -0.03 -8.18
CA GLY A 386 -2.20 -0.55 -6.82
C GLY A 386 -2.74 -1.98 -6.74
N LEU A 387 -2.35 -2.67 -5.67
CA LEU A 387 -2.78 -4.03 -5.31
C LEU A 387 -3.39 -4.10 -3.90
N VAL A 388 -2.80 -3.40 -2.92
CA VAL A 388 -3.28 -3.31 -1.52
C VAL A 388 -2.96 -1.92 -0.94
N GLY A 389 -3.41 -1.62 0.29
CA GLY A 389 -3.10 -0.40 1.02
C GLY A 389 -3.61 0.89 0.36
N LEU A 390 -2.94 2.01 0.64
CA LEU A 390 -3.18 3.30 0.00
C LEU A 390 -2.84 3.28 -1.50
N GLU A 391 -1.83 2.50 -1.92
CA GLU A 391 -1.53 2.29 -3.34
C GLU A 391 -2.75 1.81 -4.13
N LEU A 392 -3.59 0.94 -3.56
CA LEU A 392 -4.88 0.55 -4.14
C LEU A 392 -5.98 1.59 -3.92
N LEU A 393 -6.14 2.10 -2.69
CA LEU A 393 -7.29 2.92 -2.33
C LEU A 393 -7.27 4.31 -3.01
N ARG A 394 -6.07 4.83 -3.29
CA ARG A 394 -5.81 6.14 -3.92
C ARG A 394 -5.21 6.00 -5.31
N ASP A 395 -5.39 4.85 -5.96
CA ASP A 395 -4.80 4.54 -7.25
C ASP A 395 -5.12 5.60 -8.33
N ASN A 396 -6.35 6.14 -8.32
CA ASN A 396 -6.79 7.21 -9.23
C ASN A 396 -6.09 8.57 -9.03
N GLU A 397 -5.59 8.84 -7.82
CA GLU A 397 -4.84 10.06 -7.49
C GLU A 397 -3.34 9.84 -7.78
N LEU A 398 -2.83 8.66 -7.43
CA LEU A 398 -1.42 8.28 -7.58
C LEU A 398 -0.99 7.98 -9.02
N SER A 399 -1.86 7.41 -9.87
CA SER A 399 -1.47 6.91 -11.21
C SER A 399 -1.29 7.98 -12.29
N GLY A 400 -1.88 9.16 -12.12
CA GLY A 400 -1.88 10.21 -13.13
C GLY A 400 -2.75 9.87 -14.36
N ASN A 401 -2.53 10.62 -15.44
CA ASN A 401 -3.18 10.43 -16.73
C ASN A 401 -2.12 10.42 -17.84
N PRO A 402 -1.90 9.30 -18.56
CA PRO A 402 -0.95 9.27 -19.66
C PRO A 402 -1.38 10.20 -20.79
N GLY A 403 -0.42 10.90 -21.37
CA GLY A 403 -0.58 11.69 -22.58
C GLY A 403 -0.40 10.85 -23.83
N SER A 404 -0.39 11.50 -24.99
CA SER A 404 -0.16 10.84 -26.28
C SER A 404 0.48 11.79 -27.29
N VAL A 405 1.15 11.23 -28.30
CA VAL A 405 1.56 11.95 -29.51
C VAL A 405 1.35 11.08 -30.73
N THR A 406 0.64 11.62 -31.72
CA THR A 406 0.45 10.97 -33.01
C THR A 406 1.66 11.29 -33.89
N VAL A 407 2.32 10.27 -34.41
CA VAL A 407 3.51 10.37 -35.28
C VAL A 407 3.26 9.66 -36.60
N GLU A 408 4.02 10.01 -37.64
CA GLU A 408 4.14 9.14 -38.81
C GLU A 408 5.43 8.32 -38.74
N THR A 409 5.31 7.02 -38.88
CA THR A 409 6.39 6.07 -38.95
C THR A 409 6.62 5.60 -40.39
N LYS A 410 7.86 5.21 -40.68
CA LYS A 410 8.25 4.68 -41.99
C LYS A 410 7.55 3.34 -42.24
N GLU A 411 6.92 3.20 -43.40
CA GLU A 411 6.12 2.02 -43.81
C GLU A 411 6.75 0.69 -43.36
N GLY A 412 6.10 0.04 -42.37
CA GLY A 412 6.50 -1.27 -41.84
C GLY A 412 7.59 -1.27 -40.75
N GLY A 413 7.98 -0.13 -40.17
CA GLY A 413 8.98 -0.09 -39.09
C GLY A 413 8.80 1.07 -38.11
N ASN A 414 9.29 0.90 -36.88
CA ASN A 414 9.04 1.80 -35.74
C ASN A 414 9.83 3.14 -35.79
N VAL A 415 10.23 3.61 -36.97
CA VAL A 415 11.06 4.83 -37.13
C VAL A 415 10.17 6.03 -37.39
N VAL A 416 10.03 6.89 -36.38
CA VAL A 416 9.34 8.17 -36.46
C VAL A 416 10.00 9.09 -37.49
N ILE A 417 9.18 9.70 -38.35
CA ILE A 417 9.59 10.73 -39.30
C ILE A 417 9.72 12.06 -38.53
N PRO A 418 10.90 12.70 -38.47
CA PRO A 418 11.07 13.95 -37.74
C PRO A 418 10.11 15.04 -38.24
N GLY A 419 9.45 15.74 -37.31
CA GLY A 419 8.45 16.77 -37.63
C GLY A 419 7.06 16.25 -38.02
N SER A 420 6.81 14.93 -37.94
CA SER A 420 5.47 14.35 -38.17
C SER A 420 4.52 14.40 -36.96
N GLU A 421 5.02 14.88 -35.81
CA GLU A 421 4.27 14.98 -34.55
C GLU A 421 3.01 15.85 -34.71
N ARG A 422 1.84 15.23 -34.50
CA ARG A 422 0.54 15.90 -34.42
C ARG A 422 -0.24 15.43 -33.19
N ASN A 423 -1.30 16.15 -32.86
CA ASN A 423 -2.25 15.81 -31.78
C ASN A 423 -1.61 15.56 -30.40
N ARG A 424 -0.44 16.16 -30.12
CA ARG A 424 0.30 15.97 -28.86
C ARG A 424 -0.53 16.44 -27.66
N GLN A 425 -0.87 15.49 -26.79
CA GLN A 425 -1.48 15.70 -25.48
C GLN A 425 -0.40 15.41 -24.42
N PRO A 426 -0.02 16.37 -23.56
CA PRO A 426 0.95 16.10 -22.49
C PRO A 426 0.38 15.09 -21.49
N ALA A 427 1.27 14.32 -20.86
CA ALA A 427 0.89 13.55 -19.67
C ALA A 427 0.63 14.50 -18.50
N VAL A 428 -0.16 14.02 -17.53
CA VAL A 428 -0.33 14.63 -16.21
C VAL A 428 0.10 13.58 -15.20
N ASP A 429 1.16 13.84 -14.45
CA ASP A 429 1.66 12.89 -13.46
C ASP A 429 0.64 12.68 -12.32
N GLY A 430 0.85 11.63 -11.53
CA GLY A 430 0.08 11.41 -10.31
C GLY A 430 0.35 12.48 -9.26
N ALA A 431 -0.61 12.68 -8.37
CA ALA A 431 -0.42 13.50 -7.19
C ALA A 431 0.27 12.70 -6.08
N ASP A 432 1.16 13.33 -5.33
CA ASP A 432 1.79 12.71 -4.16
C ASP A 432 0.85 12.74 -2.95
N LEU A 433 0.96 11.74 -2.08
CA LEU A 433 0.20 11.65 -0.84
C LEU A 433 1.09 11.92 0.37
N GLU A 434 0.81 13.02 1.08
CA GLU A 434 1.41 13.30 2.38
C GLU A 434 0.56 12.67 3.48
N LEU A 435 1.14 11.73 4.23
CA LEU A 435 0.45 11.02 5.31
C LEU A 435 0.50 11.78 6.63
N THR A 436 -0.35 11.37 7.58
CA THR A 436 -0.24 11.80 8.99
C THR A 436 0.84 11.06 9.77
N ILE A 437 1.31 9.93 9.23
CA ILE A 437 2.29 9.01 9.83
C ILE A 437 3.66 9.66 9.99
N ASP A 438 4.31 9.40 11.12
CA ASP A 438 5.70 9.75 11.42
C ASP A 438 6.58 8.51 11.19
N ALA A 439 7.52 8.56 10.25
CA ALA A 439 8.30 7.38 9.85
C ALA A 439 9.12 6.78 11.00
N ASP A 440 9.75 7.62 11.83
CA ASP A 440 10.57 7.20 12.97
C ASP A 440 9.73 6.52 14.06
N LEU A 441 8.57 7.12 14.40
CA LEU A 441 7.61 6.50 15.32
C LEU A 441 7.05 5.19 14.76
N GLN A 442 6.69 5.14 13.48
CA GLN A 442 6.15 3.93 12.85
C GLN A 442 7.16 2.78 12.89
N PHE A 443 8.44 3.06 12.64
CA PHE A 443 9.53 2.09 12.78
C PHE A 443 9.64 1.58 14.24
N PHE A 444 9.68 2.49 15.21
CA PHE A 444 9.74 2.15 16.63
C PHE A 444 8.54 1.29 17.09
N LEU A 445 7.33 1.64 16.67
CA LEU A 445 6.10 0.90 16.98
C LEU A 445 6.10 -0.50 16.36
N GLN A 446 6.58 -0.65 15.12
CA GLN A 446 6.73 -1.98 14.49
C GLN A 446 7.75 -2.85 15.25
N GLN A 447 8.93 -2.29 15.56
CA GLN A 447 9.97 -2.99 16.33
C GLN A 447 9.45 -3.43 17.71
N LYS A 448 8.74 -2.54 18.43
CA LYS A 448 8.22 -2.84 19.76
C LYS A 448 7.02 -3.77 19.75
N ALA A 449 6.13 -3.71 18.75
CA ALA A 449 5.06 -4.68 18.61
C ALA A 449 5.62 -6.10 18.39
N GLU A 450 6.66 -6.25 17.56
CA GLU A 450 7.36 -7.53 17.37
C GLU A 450 8.06 -8.01 18.66
N GLU A 451 8.71 -7.10 19.41
CA GLU A 451 9.34 -7.41 20.70
C GLU A 451 8.31 -7.90 21.74
N TYR A 452 7.20 -7.17 21.90
CA TYR A 452 6.17 -7.51 22.88
C TYR A 452 5.35 -8.74 22.49
N ALA A 453 5.15 -9.03 21.19
CA ALA A 453 4.58 -10.30 20.74
C ALA A 453 5.46 -11.49 21.15
N LYS A 454 6.79 -11.39 20.95
CA LYS A 454 7.75 -12.41 21.36
C LYS A 454 7.80 -12.60 22.89
N ARG A 455 7.80 -11.50 23.66
CA ARG A 455 7.86 -11.55 25.14
C ARG A 455 6.58 -12.10 25.78
N SER A 456 5.41 -11.70 25.27
CA SER A 456 4.09 -12.16 25.77
C SER A 456 3.65 -13.52 25.21
N GLY A 457 4.29 -14.00 24.15
CA GLY A 457 3.84 -15.18 23.40
C GLY A 457 2.52 -14.97 22.66
N ALA A 458 2.12 -13.71 22.39
CA ALA A 458 0.88 -13.40 21.68
C ALA A 458 0.90 -13.84 20.22
N GLN A 459 -0.28 -14.20 19.71
CA GLN A 459 -0.45 -14.61 18.32
C GLN A 459 -0.44 -13.40 17.36
N SER A 460 -0.86 -12.23 17.84
CA SER A 460 -0.58 -10.92 17.23
C SER A 460 -0.59 -9.80 18.28
N VAL A 461 0.08 -8.69 17.96
CA VAL A 461 0.06 -7.44 18.74
C VAL A 461 -0.14 -6.27 17.77
N SER A 462 -1.09 -5.39 18.08
CA SER A 462 -1.36 -4.18 17.30
C SER A 462 -1.35 -2.95 18.20
N VAL A 463 -0.83 -1.83 17.67
CA VAL A 463 -0.74 -0.54 18.36
C VAL A 463 -1.10 0.62 17.44
N VAL A 464 -1.80 1.62 17.97
CA VAL A 464 -2.22 2.85 17.30
C VAL A 464 -1.83 4.04 18.18
N VAL A 465 -1.23 5.07 17.58
CA VAL A 465 -0.98 6.38 18.19
C VAL A 465 -1.77 7.44 17.43
N LEU A 466 -2.68 8.11 18.13
CA LEU A 466 -3.46 9.24 17.64
C LEU A 466 -2.96 10.54 18.25
N ASP A 467 -2.95 11.60 17.45
CA ASP A 467 -2.95 12.97 17.94
C ASP A 467 -4.25 13.23 18.72
N ALA A 468 -4.13 13.64 19.98
CA ALA A 468 -5.27 13.77 20.87
C ALA A 468 -6.30 14.79 20.37
N LYS A 469 -5.86 15.91 19.76
CA LYS A 469 -6.74 17.04 19.43
C LYS A 469 -7.29 17.00 17.99
N THR A 470 -6.60 16.31 17.09
CA THR A 470 -6.94 16.27 15.64
C THR A 470 -7.32 14.89 15.11
N GLY A 471 -7.11 13.81 15.87
CA GLY A 471 -7.38 12.44 15.40
C GLY A 471 -6.41 11.94 14.31
N GLU A 472 -5.39 12.72 13.94
CA GLU A 472 -4.37 12.29 12.99
C GLU A 472 -3.64 11.03 13.47
N VAL A 473 -3.54 10.02 12.60
CA VAL A 473 -2.84 8.76 12.92
C VAL A 473 -1.35 8.99 12.74
N TYR A 474 -0.61 9.14 13.85
CA TYR A 474 0.84 9.36 13.83
C TYR A 474 1.62 8.05 13.70
N GLY A 475 1.04 6.93 14.12
CA GLY A 475 1.60 5.59 13.97
C GLY A 475 0.53 4.51 14.11
N LEU A 476 0.63 3.45 13.33
CA LEU A 476 -0.33 2.34 13.29
C LEU A 476 0.41 1.07 12.85
N ALA A 477 0.73 0.21 13.80
CA ALA A 477 1.65 -0.90 13.61
C ALA A 477 1.08 -2.24 14.12
N ASN A 478 1.60 -3.33 13.56
CA ASN A 478 1.32 -4.70 13.95
C ASN A 478 2.67 -5.43 14.15
N ASP A 479 2.69 -6.50 14.93
CA ASP A 479 3.90 -7.31 15.18
C ASP A 479 4.40 -8.09 13.96
N LYS A 480 3.53 -8.24 12.96
CA LYS A 480 3.81 -8.90 11.69
C LYS A 480 3.40 -7.98 10.54
N THR A 481 4.19 -7.99 9.49
CA THR A 481 3.96 -7.23 8.26
C THR A 481 4.68 -7.94 7.09
N PHE A 482 4.43 -7.52 5.87
CA PHE A 482 5.16 -7.95 4.69
C PHE A 482 6.26 -6.95 4.33
N ASP A 483 7.10 -7.30 3.36
CA ASP A 483 8.13 -6.41 2.80
C ASP A 483 7.73 -5.98 1.38
N ALA A 484 7.42 -4.70 1.21
CA ALA A 484 6.96 -4.12 -0.04
C ALA A 484 8.05 -4.10 -1.13
N SER A 485 9.34 -4.09 -0.76
CA SER A 485 10.47 -4.13 -1.70
C SER A 485 10.74 -5.53 -2.28
N LYS A 486 10.07 -6.57 -1.76
CA LYS A 486 10.16 -7.96 -2.25
C LYS A 486 8.99 -8.32 -3.17
N SER A 487 8.93 -9.57 -3.61
CA SER A 487 7.88 -10.12 -4.47
C SER A 487 7.40 -11.47 -3.95
N GLY A 488 6.16 -11.85 -4.24
CA GLY A 488 5.59 -13.11 -3.76
C GLY A 488 5.11 -13.02 -2.31
N TRP A 489 4.46 -11.91 -1.98
CA TRP A 489 3.96 -11.60 -0.64
C TRP A 489 2.89 -12.57 -0.16
N ASP A 490 2.84 -12.79 1.15
CA ASP A 490 1.78 -13.54 1.82
C ASP A 490 0.54 -12.63 2.00
N PRO A 491 -0.65 -12.99 1.45
CA PRO A 491 -1.87 -12.21 1.59
C PRO A 491 -2.33 -12.01 3.04
N GLU A 492 -2.02 -12.92 3.98
CA GLU A 492 -2.36 -12.75 5.39
C GLU A 492 -1.57 -11.60 6.01
N LEU A 493 -0.27 -11.53 5.71
CA LEU A 493 0.63 -10.47 6.17
C LEU A 493 0.36 -9.10 5.54
N MET A 494 -0.39 -9.04 4.43
CA MET A 494 -0.81 -7.79 3.79
C MET A 494 -2.01 -7.11 4.50
N THR A 495 -2.77 -7.85 5.30
CA THR A 495 -3.89 -7.29 6.09
C THR A 495 -3.41 -6.31 7.17
N ASN A 496 -4.31 -5.51 7.75
CA ASN A 496 -3.94 -4.55 8.79
C ASN A 496 -4.81 -4.73 10.06
N PRO A 497 -4.47 -5.69 10.95
CA PRO A 497 -5.28 -6.06 12.10
C PRO A 497 -5.77 -4.90 12.97
N ALA A 498 -4.98 -3.84 13.15
CA ALA A 498 -5.36 -2.63 13.88
C ALA A 498 -6.67 -1.96 13.39
N VAL A 499 -7.07 -2.17 12.13
CA VAL A 499 -8.33 -1.68 11.53
C VAL A 499 -9.22 -2.78 10.92
N THR A 500 -8.70 -3.98 10.64
CA THR A 500 -9.49 -5.08 10.06
C THR A 500 -10.05 -6.04 11.11
N THR A 501 -9.43 -6.15 12.29
CA THR A 501 -9.70 -7.24 13.25
C THR A 501 -10.35 -6.69 14.53
N PRO A 502 -11.68 -6.83 14.69
CA PRO A 502 -12.36 -6.38 15.89
C PRO A 502 -12.29 -7.42 17.02
N TYR A 503 -12.16 -6.95 18.25
CA TYR A 503 -12.13 -7.74 19.49
C TYR A 503 -13.14 -7.20 20.50
N GLU A 504 -13.50 -8.00 21.51
CA GLU A 504 -14.29 -7.49 22.63
C GLU A 504 -13.38 -6.71 23.60
N PRO A 505 -13.63 -5.42 23.87
CA PRO A 505 -12.70 -4.55 24.58
C PRO A 505 -12.55 -4.87 26.08
N GLY A 506 -13.55 -5.47 26.70
CA GLY A 506 -13.57 -5.65 28.15
C GLY A 506 -13.42 -4.31 28.91
N SER A 507 -12.59 -4.31 29.96
CA SER A 507 -12.56 -3.20 30.93
C SER A 507 -12.09 -1.83 30.39
N VAL A 508 -11.51 -1.73 29.18
CA VAL A 508 -11.24 -0.42 28.55
C VAL A 508 -12.52 0.29 28.09
N ASN A 509 -13.63 -0.43 27.88
CA ASN A 509 -14.93 0.14 27.55
C ASN A 509 -15.60 0.86 28.74
N LYS A 510 -15.11 0.65 29.97
CA LYS A 510 -15.67 1.26 31.19
C LYS A 510 -15.59 2.79 31.19
N VAL A 511 -14.73 3.37 30.34
CA VAL A 511 -14.69 4.82 30.07
C VAL A 511 -16.04 5.38 29.61
N VAL A 512 -16.85 4.58 28.89
CA VAL A 512 -18.20 4.97 28.45
C VAL A 512 -19.14 5.14 29.66
N THR A 513 -19.07 4.19 30.60
CA THR A 513 -19.82 4.25 31.86
C THR A 513 -19.33 5.39 32.76
N ALA A 514 -18.01 5.63 32.82
CA ALA A 514 -17.42 6.70 33.61
C ALA A 514 -17.88 8.08 33.11
N MET A 515 -17.65 8.39 31.82
CA MET A 515 -18.05 9.67 31.26
C MET A 515 -19.57 9.87 31.30
N GLY A 516 -20.37 8.81 31.11
CA GLY A 516 -21.82 8.89 31.22
C GLY A 516 -22.30 9.17 32.65
N ALA A 517 -21.71 8.53 33.66
CA ALA A 517 -22.09 8.74 35.05
C ALA A 517 -21.80 10.19 35.50
N ILE A 518 -20.69 10.77 35.04
CA ILE A 518 -20.33 12.17 35.30
C ILE A 518 -21.20 13.15 34.48
N GLU A 519 -21.37 12.96 33.17
CA GLU A 519 -22.14 13.86 32.29
C GLU A 519 -23.60 14.00 32.74
N TYR A 520 -24.21 12.91 33.22
CA TYR A 520 -25.59 12.90 33.68
C TYR A 520 -25.75 13.24 35.17
N GLY A 521 -24.67 13.67 35.86
CA GLY A 521 -24.70 14.10 37.26
C GLY A 521 -25.08 12.99 38.24
N LEU A 522 -24.80 11.72 37.91
CA LEU A 522 -25.21 10.55 38.69
C LEU A 522 -24.21 10.17 39.79
N THR A 523 -23.03 10.81 39.78
CA THR A 523 -21.92 10.56 40.70
C THR A 523 -20.88 11.69 40.64
N THR A 524 -20.09 11.87 41.69
CA THR A 524 -18.81 12.61 41.69
C THR A 524 -17.62 11.64 41.75
N PRO A 525 -16.37 12.04 41.41
CA PRO A 525 -15.17 11.19 41.52
C PRO A 525 -14.92 10.59 42.91
N THR A 526 -15.42 11.27 43.95
CA THR A 526 -15.23 10.95 45.38
C THR A 526 -16.44 10.28 46.03
N ASP A 527 -17.57 10.14 45.33
CA ASP A 527 -18.75 9.47 45.88
C ASP A 527 -18.43 8.01 46.23
N VAL A 528 -19.02 7.52 47.33
CA VAL A 528 -18.70 6.21 47.90
C VAL A 528 -19.83 5.23 47.64
N TYR A 529 -19.49 4.09 47.03
CA TYR A 529 -20.41 2.98 46.78
C TYR A 529 -19.95 1.74 47.55
N SER A 530 -20.91 1.04 48.16
CA SER A 530 -20.64 -0.24 48.81
C SER A 530 -20.70 -1.37 47.77
N VAL A 531 -19.54 -1.89 47.38
CA VAL A 531 -19.36 -2.82 46.26
C VAL A 531 -19.04 -4.22 46.79
N ALA A 532 -19.89 -5.19 46.47
CA ALA A 532 -19.62 -6.61 46.72
C ALA A 532 -18.86 -7.24 45.54
N GLY A 533 -17.97 -8.21 45.78
CA GLY A 533 -17.18 -8.88 44.73
C GLY A 533 -17.97 -9.74 43.71
N LYS A 534 -19.31 -9.75 43.80
CA LYS A 534 -20.22 -10.37 42.82
C LYS A 534 -21.60 -9.69 42.86
N THR A 535 -22.28 -9.65 41.72
CA THR A 535 -23.70 -9.26 41.62
C THR A 535 -24.47 -10.19 40.68
N ARG A 536 -25.80 -10.21 40.76
CA ARG A 536 -26.66 -10.90 39.81
C ARG A 536 -27.16 -9.89 38.78
N VAL A 537 -26.95 -10.16 37.50
CA VAL A 537 -27.55 -9.40 36.40
C VAL A 537 -28.42 -10.35 35.60
N ALA A 538 -29.74 -10.15 35.70
CA ALA A 538 -30.75 -11.05 35.16
C ALA A 538 -30.47 -12.53 35.53
N ASP A 539 -30.19 -13.39 34.53
CA ASP A 539 -29.91 -14.82 34.72
C ASP A 539 -28.47 -15.14 35.14
N ARG A 540 -27.54 -14.17 35.06
CA ARG A 540 -26.09 -14.36 35.26
C ARG A 540 -25.58 -13.82 36.60
N ILE A 541 -24.41 -14.32 37.01
CA ILE A 541 -23.63 -13.77 38.12
C ILE A 541 -22.37 -13.12 37.53
N VAL A 542 -22.28 -11.80 37.62
CA VAL A 542 -21.07 -11.03 37.28
C VAL A 542 -20.19 -10.94 38.53
N ARG A 543 -18.87 -10.93 38.33
CA ARG A 543 -17.85 -10.91 39.39
C ARG A 543 -16.79 -9.89 39.07
N ASP A 544 -16.12 -9.39 40.11
CA ASP A 544 -14.89 -8.63 39.94
C ASP A 544 -13.71 -9.58 39.69
N ALA A 545 -12.63 -9.07 39.10
CA ALA A 545 -11.47 -9.88 38.70
C ALA A 545 -10.66 -10.45 39.89
N TRP A 546 -10.93 -9.96 41.10
CA TRP A 546 -10.31 -10.39 42.35
C TRP A 546 -11.40 -10.63 43.40
N SER A 547 -11.12 -11.51 44.37
CA SER A 547 -12.10 -11.92 45.37
C SER A 547 -12.12 -10.98 46.58
N HIS A 548 -13.26 -10.37 46.86
CA HIS A 548 -13.50 -9.58 48.06
C HIS A 548 -14.93 -9.76 48.60
N GLY A 549 -15.13 -9.34 49.84
CA GLY A 549 -16.46 -9.17 50.44
C GLY A 549 -17.17 -7.93 49.92
N GLN A 550 -17.90 -7.26 50.80
CA GLN A 550 -18.45 -5.92 50.55
C GLN A 550 -17.44 -4.88 51.07
N ILE A 551 -17.05 -3.94 50.21
CA ILE A 551 -16.06 -2.89 50.50
C ILE A 551 -16.52 -1.55 49.94
N ASN A 552 -16.06 -0.45 50.55
CA ASN A 552 -16.47 0.90 50.17
C ASN A 552 -15.50 1.44 49.11
N MET A 553 -15.92 1.52 47.85
CA MET A 553 -15.10 2.10 46.77
C MET A 553 -15.51 3.55 46.51
N THR A 554 -14.54 4.43 46.26
CA THR A 554 -14.86 5.71 45.59
C THR A 554 -15.23 5.45 44.12
N THR A 555 -15.93 6.38 43.47
CA THR A 555 -16.17 6.30 42.01
C THR A 555 -14.88 6.17 41.22
N THR A 556 -13.84 6.89 41.63
CA THR A 556 -12.49 6.75 41.07
C THR A 556 -11.93 5.35 41.31
N GLY A 557 -12.12 4.79 42.52
CA GLY A 557 -11.77 3.43 42.87
C GLY A 557 -12.46 2.35 42.04
N ILE A 558 -13.74 2.50 41.71
CA ILE A 558 -14.48 1.59 40.83
C ILE A 558 -13.75 1.41 39.49
N PHE A 559 -13.26 2.49 38.88
CA PHE A 559 -12.56 2.45 37.60
C PHE A 559 -11.07 2.10 37.76
N GLY A 560 -10.39 2.65 38.79
CA GLY A 560 -8.99 2.37 39.11
C GLY A 560 -8.72 0.90 39.43
N LYS A 561 -9.48 0.30 40.34
CA LYS A 561 -9.49 -1.15 40.65
C LYS A 561 -10.27 -1.99 39.63
N SER A 562 -10.84 -1.37 38.60
CA SER A 562 -11.53 -2.04 37.49
C SER A 562 -12.68 -2.95 37.93
N SER A 563 -13.46 -2.56 38.94
CA SER A 563 -14.64 -3.28 39.42
C SER A 563 -15.67 -3.43 38.30
N ASN A 564 -16.17 -4.65 38.07
CA ASN A 564 -17.31 -4.92 37.20
C ASN A 564 -18.61 -4.57 37.92
N VAL A 565 -18.74 -4.96 39.20
CA VAL A 565 -19.94 -4.72 40.01
C VAL A 565 -20.18 -3.22 40.22
N GLY A 566 -19.16 -2.45 40.59
CA GLY A 566 -19.25 -1.00 40.70
C GLY A 566 -19.58 -0.31 39.37
N THR A 567 -19.01 -0.79 38.25
CA THR A 567 -19.36 -0.29 36.91
C THR A 567 -20.85 -0.52 36.63
N LEU A 568 -21.40 -1.68 37.00
CA LEU A 568 -22.80 -2.02 36.75
C LEU A 568 -23.77 -1.23 37.64
N ILE A 569 -23.39 -0.91 38.87
CA ILE A 569 -24.15 0.01 39.76
C ILE A 569 -24.27 1.41 39.13
N LEU A 570 -23.23 1.88 38.43
CA LEU A 570 -23.26 3.14 37.70
C LEU A 570 -24.01 3.02 36.36
N ALA A 571 -23.87 1.92 35.63
CA ALA A 571 -24.56 1.70 34.37
C ALA A 571 -26.08 1.59 34.53
N ASP A 572 -26.56 0.94 35.59
CA ASP A 572 -27.99 0.86 35.92
C ASP A 572 -28.61 2.26 36.13
N LYS A 573 -27.87 3.17 36.77
CA LYS A 573 -28.26 4.59 36.94
C LYS A 573 -28.27 5.38 35.63
N ILE A 574 -27.42 5.03 34.66
CA ILE A 574 -27.39 5.65 33.33
C ILE A 574 -28.60 5.18 32.50
N GLY A 575 -28.90 3.88 32.55
CA GLY A 575 -29.94 3.24 31.76
C GLY A 575 -29.53 2.98 30.29
N PRO A 576 -30.25 2.09 29.58
CA PRO A 576 -29.85 1.65 28.25
C PRO A 576 -29.89 2.75 27.19
N ASP A 577 -30.88 3.65 27.21
CA ASP A 577 -31.04 4.69 26.18
C ASP A 577 -29.88 5.68 26.17
N ARG A 578 -29.51 6.19 27.35
CA ARG A 578 -28.40 7.13 27.52
C ARG A 578 -27.04 6.49 27.25
N PHE A 579 -26.91 5.18 27.47
CA PHE A 579 -25.70 4.44 27.13
C PHE A 579 -25.60 4.16 25.62
N ALA A 580 -26.72 3.87 24.95
CA ALA A 580 -26.80 3.71 23.50
C ALA A 580 -26.44 5.01 22.75
N ASP A 581 -26.94 6.16 23.22
CA ASP A 581 -26.60 7.48 22.69
C ASP A 581 -25.08 7.77 22.79
N LEU A 582 -24.44 7.46 23.92
CA LEU A 582 -22.98 7.60 24.07
C LEU A 582 -22.20 6.68 23.12
N LEU A 583 -22.60 5.42 22.97
CA LEU A 583 -21.99 4.51 21.99
C LEU A 583 -22.15 4.99 20.54
N ALA A 584 -23.33 5.54 20.20
CA ALA A 584 -23.61 6.08 18.87
C ALA A 584 -22.78 7.34 18.57
N LYS A 585 -22.69 8.27 19.53
CA LYS A 585 -21.83 9.47 19.45
C LYS A 585 -20.34 9.11 19.33
N LEU A 586 -19.89 8.06 20.02
CA LEU A 586 -18.56 7.47 19.88
C LEU A 586 -18.32 6.74 18.54
N GLY A 587 -19.37 6.47 17.75
CA GLY A 587 -19.26 5.75 16.48
C GLY A 587 -19.02 4.24 16.63
N ILE A 588 -19.37 3.65 17.77
CA ILE A 588 -19.20 2.20 17.99
C ILE A 588 -20.19 1.43 17.10
N GLY A 589 -19.72 0.37 16.44
CA GLY A 589 -20.48 -0.33 15.40
C GLY A 589 -20.48 0.37 14.03
N GLN A 590 -19.67 1.42 13.85
CA GLN A 590 -19.54 2.17 12.60
C GLN A 590 -18.07 2.26 12.16
N ARG A 591 -17.82 2.33 10.85
CA ARG A 591 -16.47 2.61 10.32
C ARG A 591 -16.02 4.01 10.73
N THR A 592 -14.74 4.16 11.05
CA THR A 592 -14.09 5.44 11.26
C THR A 592 -13.87 6.20 9.94
N ASN A 593 -13.77 5.47 8.83
CA ASN A 593 -13.44 5.97 7.49
C ASN A 593 -12.05 6.61 7.40
N VAL A 594 -11.07 6.09 8.16
CA VAL A 594 -9.69 6.58 8.28
C VAL A 594 -8.89 6.69 6.97
N GLY A 595 -9.40 6.10 5.88
CA GLY A 595 -8.72 6.04 4.59
C GLY A 595 -7.84 4.80 4.42
N LEU A 596 -8.20 3.67 5.04
CA LEU A 596 -7.50 2.38 4.88
C LEU A 596 -8.47 1.29 4.38
N PRO A 597 -8.01 0.37 3.50
CA PRO A 597 -8.85 -0.70 2.96
C PRO A 597 -9.19 -1.76 4.02
N GLY A 598 -10.33 -2.44 3.83
CA GLY A 598 -10.74 -3.57 4.67
C GLY A 598 -11.29 -3.22 6.06
N GLU A 599 -11.47 -1.94 6.38
CA GLU A 599 -11.91 -1.50 7.72
C GLU A 599 -13.15 -2.25 8.22
N SER A 600 -13.07 -2.77 9.45
CA SER A 600 -14.20 -3.36 10.16
C SER A 600 -14.97 -2.29 10.94
N PRO A 601 -16.32 -2.27 10.87
CA PRO A 601 -17.14 -1.42 11.74
C PRO A 601 -17.16 -1.90 13.21
N GLY A 602 -16.58 -3.06 13.51
CA GLY A 602 -16.81 -3.77 14.77
C GLY A 602 -18.17 -4.47 14.78
N SER A 603 -18.77 -4.62 15.96
CA SER A 603 -20.12 -5.16 16.14
C SER A 603 -20.79 -4.52 17.34
N LEU A 604 -22.04 -4.07 17.16
CA LEU A 604 -22.92 -3.61 18.24
C LEU A 604 -24.34 -4.03 17.87
N LEU A 605 -25.03 -4.75 18.76
CA LEU A 605 -26.44 -5.10 18.54
C LEU A 605 -27.31 -3.83 18.55
N PRO A 606 -28.29 -3.68 17.63
CA PRO A 606 -29.27 -2.59 17.71
C PRO A 606 -29.97 -2.57 19.07
N GLN A 607 -30.20 -1.39 19.63
CA GLN A 607 -30.76 -1.23 20.99
C GLN A 607 -32.09 -1.98 21.19
N SER A 608 -32.92 -2.06 20.14
CA SER A 608 -34.19 -2.81 20.15
C SER A 608 -34.04 -4.34 20.29
N GLN A 609 -32.80 -4.86 20.34
CA GLN A 609 -32.47 -6.26 20.58
C GLN A 609 -31.77 -6.48 21.93
N TRP A 610 -31.60 -5.43 22.75
CA TRP A 610 -30.93 -5.54 24.04
C TRP A 610 -31.85 -6.19 25.08
N SER A 611 -31.43 -7.35 25.59
CA SER A 611 -31.99 -7.93 26.82
C SER A 611 -31.33 -7.31 28.07
N GLY A 612 -31.88 -7.55 29.26
CA GLY A 612 -31.21 -7.19 30.52
C GLY A 612 -29.82 -7.80 30.66
N SER A 613 -29.61 -9.03 30.18
CA SER A 613 -28.30 -9.69 30.13
C SER A 613 -27.38 -9.10 29.05
N THR A 614 -27.93 -8.49 27.99
CA THR A 614 -27.16 -7.73 26.99
C THR A 614 -26.66 -6.43 27.60
N PHE A 615 -27.54 -5.62 28.20
CA PHE A 615 -27.14 -4.39 28.88
C PHE A 615 -26.26 -4.65 30.11
N GLY A 616 -26.32 -5.84 30.71
CA GLY A 616 -25.37 -6.29 31.73
C GLY A 616 -23.93 -6.51 31.26
N ASN A 617 -23.70 -6.64 29.95
CA ASN A 617 -22.39 -6.96 29.39
C ASN A 617 -21.71 -5.75 28.72
N LEU A 618 -22.48 -4.89 28.03
CA LEU A 618 -21.92 -3.75 27.28
C LEU A 618 -21.11 -2.77 28.15
N PRO A 619 -21.55 -2.37 29.37
CA PRO A 619 -20.81 -1.45 30.25
C PRO A 619 -19.46 -1.98 30.74
N ILE A 620 -19.29 -3.31 30.75
CA ILE A 620 -18.02 -3.98 31.09
C ILE A 620 -17.24 -4.46 29.84
N GLY A 621 -17.72 -4.11 28.64
CA GLY A 621 -17.05 -4.32 27.36
C GLY A 621 -17.20 -5.72 26.73
N GLN A 622 -18.32 -6.39 26.99
CA GLN A 622 -18.69 -7.68 26.38
C GLN A 622 -20.03 -7.54 25.61
N GLY A 623 -20.26 -8.39 24.60
CA GLY A 623 -21.43 -8.28 23.72
C GLY A 623 -21.33 -7.18 22.65
N LEU A 624 -20.16 -6.56 22.52
CA LEU A 624 -19.80 -5.61 21.47
C LEU A 624 -18.32 -5.80 21.11
N SER A 625 -17.95 -5.52 19.85
CA SER A 625 -16.56 -5.58 19.41
C SER A 625 -16.14 -4.34 18.63
N MET A 626 -14.85 -4.01 18.69
CA MET A 626 -14.25 -2.82 18.07
C MET A 626 -12.80 -3.09 17.65
N THR A 627 -12.28 -2.27 16.75
CA THR A 627 -10.87 -2.27 16.32
C THR A 627 -9.99 -1.47 17.28
N VAL A 628 -8.66 -1.61 17.17
CA VAL A 628 -7.71 -0.85 18.01
C VAL A 628 -7.84 0.65 17.76
N LEU A 629 -8.08 1.02 16.50
CA LEU A 629 -8.32 2.39 16.09
C LEU A 629 -9.62 2.97 16.70
N GLN A 630 -10.71 2.21 16.70
CA GLN A 630 -11.96 2.60 17.37
C GLN A 630 -11.76 2.75 18.89
N MET A 631 -11.03 1.84 19.54
CA MET A 631 -10.69 1.94 20.95
C MET A 631 -9.88 3.21 21.25
N ALA A 632 -8.84 3.49 20.46
CA ALA A 632 -8.06 4.72 20.59
C ALA A 632 -8.93 5.98 20.39
N GLY A 633 -9.92 5.94 19.47
CA GLY A 633 -10.91 7.00 19.27
C GLY A 633 -11.76 7.33 20.50
N MET A 634 -12.08 6.33 21.35
CA MET A 634 -12.78 6.59 22.61
C MET A 634 -11.94 7.39 23.60
N TYR A 635 -10.64 7.11 23.68
CA TYR A 635 -9.72 7.81 24.58
C TYR A 635 -9.30 9.18 24.00
N GLN A 636 -9.21 9.30 22.68
CA GLN A 636 -9.10 10.58 21.95
C GLN A 636 -10.27 11.51 22.31
N THR A 637 -11.49 10.99 22.39
CA THR A 637 -12.69 11.77 22.74
C THR A 637 -12.56 12.48 24.10
N ILE A 638 -12.08 11.78 25.15
CA ILE A 638 -11.91 12.39 26.48
C ILE A 638 -10.63 13.23 26.59
N ALA A 639 -9.58 12.86 25.85
CA ALA A 639 -8.38 13.70 25.70
C ALA A 639 -8.66 15.03 24.98
N ASN A 640 -9.72 15.09 24.18
CA ASN A 640 -10.12 16.24 23.37
C ASN A 640 -11.38 16.94 23.89
N ASP A 641 -11.46 17.16 25.20
CA ASP A 641 -12.49 18.02 25.81
C ASP A 641 -13.92 17.60 25.43
N GLY A 642 -14.13 16.29 25.27
CA GLY A 642 -15.41 15.64 24.97
C GLY A 642 -15.77 15.55 23.49
N VAL A 643 -14.85 15.88 22.57
CA VAL A 643 -15.09 15.90 21.12
C VAL A 643 -14.33 14.77 20.42
N ARG A 644 -15.08 13.77 19.92
CA ARG A 644 -14.53 12.73 19.05
C ARG A 644 -14.20 13.33 17.70
N VAL A 645 -12.96 13.21 17.25
CA VAL A 645 -12.57 13.52 15.87
C VAL A 645 -12.37 12.19 15.14
N PRO A 646 -13.11 11.92 14.05
CA PRO A 646 -12.85 10.74 13.21
C PRO A 646 -11.39 10.74 12.73
N PRO A 647 -10.64 9.64 12.93
CA PRO A 647 -9.22 9.60 12.58
C PRO A 647 -8.99 9.68 11.06
N ARG A 648 -7.80 10.16 10.66
CA ARG A 648 -7.37 10.23 9.26
C ARG A 648 -5.92 9.78 9.06
N ILE A 649 -5.63 9.14 7.93
CA ILE A 649 -4.28 8.68 7.53
C ILE A 649 -3.61 9.59 6.48
N VAL A 650 -4.40 10.30 5.67
CA VAL A 650 -3.93 11.28 4.68
C VAL A 650 -4.03 12.68 5.29
N LYS A 651 -2.97 13.46 5.14
CA LYS A 651 -2.84 14.84 5.63
C LYS A 651 -3.02 15.84 4.48
N ALA A 652 -2.39 15.59 3.35
CA ALA A 652 -2.53 16.40 2.13
C ALA A 652 -2.28 15.58 0.85
N VAL A 653 -2.75 16.12 -0.26
CA VAL A 653 -2.47 15.67 -1.63
C VAL A 653 -1.67 16.77 -2.34
N ILE A 654 -0.49 16.45 -2.87
CA ILE A 654 0.39 17.40 -3.56
C ILE A 654 0.25 17.16 -5.06
N LYS A 655 -0.26 18.15 -5.80
CA LYS A 655 -0.44 18.04 -7.25
C LYS A 655 0.89 18.14 -8.01
N PRO A 656 0.96 17.66 -9.27
CA PRO A 656 2.15 17.79 -10.13
C PRO A 656 2.64 19.23 -10.37
N ASP A 657 1.80 20.24 -10.14
CA ASP A 657 2.17 21.67 -10.20
C ASP A 657 2.76 22.22 -8.88
N GLY A 658 2.97 21.36 -7.88
CA GLY A 658 3.39 21.70 -6.53
C GLY A 658 2.27 22.20 -5.61
N THR A 659 1.02 22.27 -6.08
CA THR A 659 -0.11 22.73 -5.26
C THR A 659 -0.48 21.68 -4.23
N ARG A 660 -0.05 21.92 -2.98
CA ARG A 660 -0.44 21.14 -1.81
C ARG A 660 -1.86 21.48 -1.34
N VAL A 661 -2.75 20.49 -1.36
CA VAL A 661 -4.13 20.58 -0.88
C VAL A 661 -4.25 19.75 0.40
N GLU A 662 -4.58 20.38 1.55
CA GLU A 662 -4.93 19.61 2.77
C GLU A 662 -6.14 18.72 2.50
N GLU A 663 -6.09 17.48 2.94
CA GLU A 663 -7.28 16.62 3.00
C GLU A 663 -8.30 17.26 3.97
N PRO A 664 -9.61 17.29 3.67
CA PRO A 664 -10.60 17.84 4.58
C PRO A 664 -10.53 17.19 5.97
N ARG A 665 -10.52 18.01 7.03
CA ARG A 665 -10.55 17.51 8.41
C ARG A 665 -11.98 17.03 8.73
N PRO A 666 -12.18 15.79 9.21
CA PRO A 666 -13.49 15.31 9.60
C PRO A 666 -14.12 16.17 10.70
N GLU A 667 -15.44 16.39 10.63
CA GLU A 667 -16.15 17.17 11.65
C GLU A 667 -16.15 16.45 13.00
N GLY A 668 -15.89 17.19 14.08
CA GLY A 668 -15.83 16.66 15.43
C GLY A 668 -17.22 16.48 16.05
N VAL A 669 -17.51 15.27 16.54
CA VAL A 669 -18.76 14.95 17.24
C VAL A 669 -18.58 15.20 18.74
N ARG A 670 -19.34 16.13 19.33
CA ARG A 670 -19.39 16.27 20.78
C ARG A 670 -20.14 15.09 21.41
N VAL A 671 -19.42 14.33 22.22
CA VAL A 671 -19.93 13.15 22.94
C VAL A 671 -20.38 13.54 24.35
N VAL A 672 -19.56 14.33 25.05
CA VAL A 672 -19.78 14.84 26.42
C VAL A 672 -19.28 16.28 26.57
N SER A 673 -19.51 16.92 27.71
CA SER A 673 -18.94 18.23 28.05
C SER A 673 -17.42 18.20 28.27
N PRO A 674 -16.70 19.34 28.10
CA PRO A 674 -15.28 19.44 28.43
C PRO A 674 -14.97 19.11 29.90
N GLN A 675 -15.88 19.48 30.81
CA GLN A 675 -15.76 19.21 32.25
C GLN A 675 -15.81 17.71 32.54
N THR A 676 -16.79 17.00 31.99
CA THR A 676 -16.87 15.53 32.08
C THR A 676 -15.63 14.86 31.51
N ALA A 677 -15.17 15.30 30.34
CA ALA A 677 -14.00 14.73 29.68
C ALA A 677 -12.75 14.82 30.56
N ARG A 678 -12.45 16.02 31.08
CA ARG A 678 -11.33 16.26 32.02
C ARG A 678 -11.48 15.44 33.30
N THR A 679 -12.66 15.46 33.92
CA THR A 679 -12.95 14.66 35.14
C THR A 679 -12.75 13.16 34.90
N THR A 680 -13.12 12.66 33.71
CA THR A 680 -12.88 11.25 33.34
C THR A 680 -11.39 10.95 33.17
N VAL A 681 -10.62 11.84 32.54
CA VAL A 681 -9.16 11.75 32.44
C VAL A 681 -8.51 11.80 33.82
N ASP A 682 -8.93 12.73 34.70
CA ASP A 682 -8.45 12.89 36.07
C ASP A 682 -8.64 11.61 36.90
N MET A 683 -9.83 10.98 36.80
CA MET A 683 -10.15 9.71 37.46
C MET A 683 -9.31 8.55 36.91
N PHE A 684 -9.07 8.51 35.60
CA PHE A 684 -8.35 7.41 34.96
C PHE A 684 -6.82 7.48 35.16
N ARG A 685 -6.28 8.54 35.79
CA ARG A 685 -4.92 8.53 36.35
C ARG A 685 -4.73 7.47 37.43
N ALA A 686 -5.77 7.20 38.22
CA ALA A 686 -5.74 6.21 39.30
C ALA A 686 -5.55 4.75 38.83
N VAL A 687 -5.54 4.51 37.51
CA VAL A 687 -5.14 3.21 36.95
C VAL A 687 -3.62 3.04 36.92
N ALA A 688 -2.87 4.13 36.80
CA ALA A 688 -1.41 4.15 36.74
C ALA A 688 -0.73 4.60 38.05
N GLN A 689 -1.50 4.91 39.11
CA GLN A 689 -0.93 5.27 40.42
C GLN A 689 -0.34 4.03 41.13
N ASP A 690 0.84 4.19 41.72
CA ASP A 690 1.45 3.24 42.67
C ASP A 690 1.06 3.70 44.08
N GLY A 691 0.02 3.07 44.64
CA GLY A 691 -0.68 3.52 45.84
C GLY A 691 -0.63 2.49 46.98
N PRO A 692 -0.58 2.92 48.25
CA PRO A 692 -0.42 2.00 49.38
C PRO A 692 -1.63 1.06 49.54
N GLY A 693 -1.37 -0.24 49.63
CA GLY A 693 -2.38 -1.25 49.97
C GLY A 693 -3.55 -1.31 48.97
N TYR A 694 -4.73 -0.87 49.41
CA TYR A 694 -5.92 -0.86 48.55
C TYR A 694 -6.02 0.35 47.61
N ASP A 695 -5.04 1.26 47.59
CA ASP A 695 -5.01 2.39 46.66
C ASP A 695 -4.14 2.17 45.40
N ASP A 696 -3.47 1.03 45.25
CA ASP A 696 -2.74 0.70 44.00
C ASP A 696 -3.65 0.72 42.75
N GLY A 697 -3.12 1.12 41.59
CA GLY A 697 -3.83 1.08 40.32
C GLY A 697 -4.05 -0.35 39.79
N THR A 698 -4.59 -0.46 38.57
CA THR A 698 -4.59 -1.75 37.83
C THR A 698 -3.45 -1.88 36.83
N ALA A 699 -2.64 -0.83 36.66
CA ALA A 699 -1.49 -0.78 35.76
C ALA A 699 -0.43 0.25 36.17
N PRO A 700 0.12 0.24 37.40
CA PRO A 700 1.17 1.19 37.82
C PRO A 700 2.40 1.20 36.88
N LYS A 701 2.69 0.08 36.21
CA LYS A 701 3.74 -0.03 35.17
C LYS A 701 3.51 0.82 33.91
N ALA A 702 2.37 1.53 33.78
CA ALA A 702 2.14 2.51 32.72
C ALA A 702 2.62 3.92 33.08
N ALA A 703 2.92 4.21 34.35
CA ALA A 703 3.37 5.53 34.79
C ALA A 703 4.72 5.91 34.16
N LEU A 704 4.93 7.20 33.91
CA LEU A 704 6.15 7.73 33.31
C LEU A 704 6.68 8.90 34.16
N THR A 705 7.95 8.81 34.59
CA THR A 705 8.56 9.81 35.48
C THR A 705 8.50 11.21 34.89
N GLY A 706 7.87 12.15 35.62
CA GLY A 706 7.69 13.55 35.19
C GLY A 706 6.45 13.82 34.33
N TYR A 707 5.59 12.83 34.09
CA TYR A 707 4.34 12.98 33.34
C TYR A 707 3.17 12.35 34.09
N GLN A 708 2.03 13.04 34.12
CA GLN A 708 0.76 12.43 34.51
C GLN A 708 0.28 11.52 33.38
N ILE A 709 -0.04 10.28 33.71
CA ILE A 709 -0.57 9.28 32.77
C ILE A 709 -2.01 8.96 33.16
N SER A 710 -2.91 8.95 32.18
CA SER A 710 -4.29 8.51 32.37
C SER A 710 -4.60 7.40 31.36
N GLY A 711 -5.37 6.39 31.75
CA GLY A 711 -5.68 5.28 30.84
C GLY A 711 -6.40 4.12 31.50
N LYS A 712 -6.50 3.01 30.77
CA LYS A 712 -7.15 1.79 31.24
C LYS A 712 -6.49 0.54 30.66
N THR A 713 -6.22 -0.43 31.54
CA THR A 713 -5.97 -1.83 31.16
C THR A 713 -7.28 -2.61 31.05
N GLY A 714 -7.34 -3.56 30.11
CA GLY A 714 -8.46 -4.48 29.98
C GLY A 714 -8.05 -5.88 29.57
N THR A 715 -8.61 -6.89 30.24
CA THR A 715 -8.53 -8.30 29.87
C THR A 715 -9.93 -8.78 29.52
N ALA A 716 -10.09 -9.42 28.36
CA ALA A 716 -11.36 -10.00 27.91
C ALA A 716 -11.15 -11.46 27.49
N GLN A 717 -12.04 -12.37 27.92
CA GLN A 717 -12.04 -13.75 27.45
C GLN A 717 -12.53 -13.81 26.01
N GLN A 718 -11.96 -14.69 25.19
CA GLN A 718 -12.43 -14.91 23.82
C GLN A 718 -13.57 -15.93 23.80
N TYR A 719 -14.61 -15.69 23.00
CA TYR A 719 -15.66 -16.68 22.78
C TYR A 719 -15.14 -17.88 21.97
N ASP A 720 -15.14 -19.06 22.58
CA ASP A 720 -14.73 -20.30 21.94
C ASP A 720 -15.93 -20.97 21.25
N LYS A 721 -15.89 -21.01 19.92
CA LYS A 721 -16.97 -21.55 19.08
C LYS A 721 -17.12 -23.07 19.18
N GLU A 722 -16.07 -23.79 19.59
CA GLU A 722 -16.10 -25.25 19.73
C GLU A 722 -16.67 -25.64 21.11
N LEU A 723 -16.34 -24.87 22.15
CA LEU A 723 -16.87 -25.07 23.51
C LEU A 723 -18.23 -24.40 23.75
N GLY A 724 -18.69 -23.54 22.83
CA GLY A 724 -19.96 -22.80 22.94
C GLY A 724 -19.97 -21.74 24.06
N ARG A 725 -18.80 -21.33 24.57
CA ARG A 725 -18.64 -20.49 25.76
C ARG A 725 -17.36 -19.64 25.70
N TYR A 726 -17.21 -18.68 26.61
CA TYR A 726 -15.94 -18.00 26.81
C TYR A 726 -14.81 -18.95 27.24
N SER A 727 -13.62 -18.71 26.69
CA SER A 727 -12.43 -19.51 26.95
C SER A 727 -11.76 -19.12 28.26
N ASP A 728 -11.36 -20.12 29.04
CA ASP A 728 -10.59 -19.95 30.27
C ASP A 728 -9.08 -19.74 30.00
N THR A 729 -8.64 -19.82 28.73
CA THR A 729 -7.23 -19.74 28.31
C THR A 729 -6.93 -18.79 27.15
N LYS A 730 -7.92 -18.44 26.32
CA LYS A 730 -7.77 -17.48 25.21
C LYS A 730 -8.28 -16.10 25.63
N TYR A 731 -7.42 -15.09 25.58
CA TYR A 731 -7.72 -13.73 26.03
C TYR A 731 -7.33 -12.68 24.99
N TRP A 732 -8.01 -11.53 25.01
CA TRP A 732 -7.44 -10.25 24.58
C TRP A 732 -6.91 -9.51 25.80
N VAL A 733 -5.70 -8.97 25.71
CA VAL A 733 -5.13 -8.06 26.72
C VAL A 733 -4.89 -6.71 26.04
N THR A 734 -5.31 -5.64 26.68
CA THR A 734 -5.39 -4.29 26.09
C THR A 734 -4.88 -3.22 27.02
N PHE A 735 -4.36 -2.14 26.43
CA PHE A 735 -4.21 -0.86 27.14
C PHE A 735 -4.64 0.28 26.21
N ALA A 736 -5.32 1.26 26.78
CA ALA A 736 -5.62 2.53 26.13
C ALA A 736 -5.21 3.66 27.07
N GLY A 737 -4.36 4.58 26.65
CA GLY A 737 -3.79 5.61 27.51
C GLY A 737 -3.52 6.93 26.82
N ILE A 738 -3.33 7.96 27.64
CA ILE A 738 -3.28 9.37 27.29
C ILE A 738 -2.00 9.96 27.89
N LEU A 739 -1.25 10.71 27.07
CA LEU A 739 0.02 11.34 27.45
C LEU A 739 0.08 12.79 26.95
N PRO A 740 0.41 13.76 27.82
CA PRO A 740 0.17 13.77 29.27
C PRO A 740 -1.33 13.68 29.61
N ALA A 741 -1.68 13.55 30.88
CA ALA A 741 -3.08 13.62 31.34
C ALA A 741 -3.55 15.06 31.59
N ASP A 742 -2.64 15.96 31.97
CA ASP A 742 -2.91 17.36 32.33
C ASP A 742 -2.98 18.31 31.12
N ASP A 743 -2.20 18.06 30.05
CA ASP A 743 -2.44 18.64 28.72
C ASP A 743 -2.34 17.56 27.62
N PRO A 744 -3.43 16.84 27.29
CA PRO A 744 -3.38 15.70 26.39
C PRO A 744 -2.87 15.98 24.97
N ARG A 745 -1.69 15.40 24.67
CA ARG A 745 -1.02 15.50 23.37
C ARG A 745 -1.26 14.27 22.49
N PHE A 746 -1.15 13.07 23.06
CA PHE A 746 -1.28 11.79 22.35
C PHE A 746 -2.20 10.81 23.08
N VAL A 747 -2.81 9.93 22.30
CA VAL A 747 -3.54 8.75 22.77
C VAL A 747 -2.97 7.50 22.12
N VAL A 748 -2.65 6.50 22.93
CA VAL A 748 -2.08 5.22 22.50
C VAL A 748 -3.06 4.11 22.83
N GLY A 749 -3.48 3.34 21.83
CA GLY A 749 -4.30 2.13 21.99
C GLY A 749 -3.54 0.89 21.53
N MET A 750 -3.60 -0.20 22.29
CA MET A 750 -2.92 -1.46 21.96
C MET A 750 -3.71 -2.70 22.40
N VAL A 751 -3.58 -3.79 21.63
CA VAL A 751 -4.16 -5.11 21.91
C VAL A 751 -3.13 -6.23 21.64
N TYR A 752 -3.16 -7.25 22.49
CA TYR A 752 -2.50 -8.55 22.30
C TYR A 752 -3.59 -9.61 22.06
N ASP A 753 -3.54 -10.33 20.94
CA ASP A 753 -4.40 -11.50 20.71
C ASP A 753 -3.72 -12.76 21.27
N ARG A 754 -4.43 -13.46 22.17
CA ARG A 754 -4.00 -14.74 22.77
C ARG A 754 -2.56 -14.73 23.30
N PRO A 755 -2.15 -13.76 24.15
CA PRO A 755 -0.90 -13.85 24.88
C PRO A 755 -0.89 -15.06 25.83
N VAL A 756 0.31 -15.58 26.10
CA VAL A 756 0.54 -16.59 27.14
C VAL A 756 0.44 -15.89 28.49
N TYR A 757 -0.77 -15.89 29.06
CA TYR A 757 -1.14 -15.09 30.24
C TYR A 757 -0.31 -15.37 31.52
N SER A 758 0.43 -16.48 31.58
CA SER A 758 1.39 -16.77 32.65
C SER A 758 2.74 -16.03 32.52
N THR A 759 3.00 -15.34 31.41
CA THR A 759 4.21 -14.51 31.24
C THR A 759 4.06 -13.12 31.87
N PRO A 760 5.17 -12.45 32.27
CA PRO A 760 5.10 -11.11 32.86
C PRO A 760 4.51 -10.05 31.93
N GLU A 761 4.71 -10.19 30.62
CA GLU A 761 4.17 -9.33 29.57
C GLU A 761 2.80 -9.79 29.05
N GLY A 762 2.47 -11.08 29.18
CA GLY A 762 1.23 -11.65 28.63
C GLY A 762 -0.05 -11.35 29.41
N HIS A 763 0.05 -10.80 30.62
CA HIS A 763 -1.11 -10.37 31.41
C HIS A 763 -1.29 -8.84 31.46
N SER A 764 -0.39 -8.05 30.88
CA SER A 764 -0.50 -6.58 30.88
C SER A 764 0.29 -5.92 29.76
N ALA A 765 -0.40 -5.09 28.97
CA ALA A 765 0.22 -4.24 27.95
C ALA A 765 0.77 -2.90 28.50
N ALA A 766 0.62 -2.64 29.81
CA ALA A 766 1.10 -1.41 30.46
C ALA A 766 2.60 -1.10 30.26
N PRO A 767 3.53 -2.09 30.29
CA PRO A 767 4.95 -1.82 30.01
C PRO A 767 5.20 -1.35 28.57
N PHE A 768 4.44 -1.85 27.60
CA PHE A 768 4.54 -1.40 26.21
C PHE A 768 4.00 0.02 26.05
N PHE A 769 2.93 0.37 26.77
CA PHE A 769 2.51 1.78 26.87
C PHE A 769 3.62 2.67 27.46
N HIS A 770 4.33 2.24 28.50
CA HIS A 770 5.45 3.00 29.06
C HIS A 770 6.60 3.22 28.06
N ASP A 771 6.98 2.18 27.30
CA ASP A 771 7.99 2.28 26.24
C ASP A 771 7.57 3.27 25.14
N VAL A 772 6.31 3.20 24.69
CA VAL A 772 5.76 4.12 23.68
C VAL A 772 5.62 5.54 24.21
N ALA A 773 5.15 5.71 25.44
CA ALA A 773 5.03 7.01 26.08
C ALA A 773 6.39 7.68 26.27
N SER A 774 7.41 6.92 26.67
CA SER A 774 8.80 7.38 26.77
C SER A 774 9.34 7.87 25.42
N PHE A 775 9.11 7.11 24.35
CA PHE A 775 9.51 7.51 23.00
C PHE A 775 8.75 8.76 22.53
N LEU A 776 7.43 8.82 22.71
CA LEU A 776 6.61 9.98 22.31
C LEU A 776 7.02 11.27 23.05
N ALA A 777 7.28 11.16 24.36
CA ALA A 777 7.76 12.27 25.18
C ALA A 777 9.07 12.87 24.64
N GLN A 778 10.03 12.02 24.29
CA GLN A 778 11.32 12.43 23.73
C GLN A 778 11.21 12.91 22.27
N ARG A 779 10.56 12.13 21.40
CA ARG A 779 10.38 12.40 19.95
C ARG A 779 9.73 13.75 19.69
N TYR A 780 8.74 14.13 20.50
CA TYR A 780 7.95 15.34 20.31
C TYR A 780 8.24 16.46 21.32
N ASN A 781 9.29 16.32 22.15
CA ASN A 781 9.68 17.28 23.19
C ASN A 781 8.50 17.72 24.06
N ILE A 782 7.71 16.75 24.55
CA ILE A 782 6.54 17.02 25.37
C ILE A 782 7.00 17.66 26.70
N PRO A 783 6.41 18.78 27.15
CA PRO A 783 6.71 19.35 28.45
C PRO A 783 6.41 18.35 29.59
N LEU A 784 7.22 18.38 30.64
CA LEU A 784 6.88 17.69 31.89
C LEU A 784 5.56 18.25 32.44
N SER A 785 4.77 17.37 33.07
CA SER A 785 3.55 17.79 33.78
C SER A 785 3.91 18.77 34.90
N ALA A 786 3.06 19.78 35.12
CA ALA A 786 3.36 20.86 36.06
C ALA A 786 3.47 20.39 37.52
N GLU A 787 2.70 19.34 37.87
CA GLU A 787 2.68 18.69 39.18
C GLU A 787 2.73 17.16 39.02
N PRO A 788 3.23 16.40 40.02
CA PRO A 788 3.12 14.95 40.04
C PRO A 788 1.67 14.46 39.95
N SER A 789 1.46 13.25 39.42
CA SER A 789 0.12 12.64 39.45
C SER A 789 -0.34 12.43 40.89
N PRO A 790 -1.52 12.92 41.30
CA PRO A 790 -2.02 12.70 42.64
C PRO A 790 -2.37 11.23 42.86
N VAL A 791 -1.99 10.68 44.01
CA VAL A 791 -2.51 9.39 44.50
C VAL A 791 -3.83 9.67 45.22
N VAL A 792 -4.92 9.03 44.77
CA VAL A 792 -6.27 9.26 45.31
C VAL A 792 -6.86 8.00 45.96
N PRO A 793 -7.63 8.11 47.06
CA PRO A 793 -8.24 6.95 47.72
C PRO A 793 -9.21 6.20 46.80
N LEU A 794 -8.99 4.89 46.66
CA LEU A 794 -9.79 3.99 45.84
C LEU A 794 -10.74 3.14 46.68
N VAL A 795 -10.28 2.68 47.84
CA VAL A 795 -11.07 1.89 48.78
C VAL A 795 -10.97 2.51 50.16
N LEU A 796 -12.12 2.82 50.75
CA LEU A 796 -12.26 3.33 52.11
C LEU A 796 -12.53 2.18 53.10
N PRO A 797 -12.24 2.38 54.40
CA PRO A 797 -12.58 1.43 55.47
C PRO A 797 -14.06 1.05 55.56
#